data_AF-A0A0M0LPX2-F1
#
_entry.id   AF-A0A0M0LPX2-F1
#
_cell.length_a   1.000
_cell.length_b   1.000
_cell.length_c   1.000
_cell.angle_alpha   90.00
_cell.angle_beta   90.00
_cell.angle_gamma   90.00
#
_symmetry.space_group_name_H-M   'P 1'
#
loop_
_entity.id
_entity.type
_entity.pdbx_description
1 polymer ?
#
loop_
_entity_poly.entity_id
_entity_poly.type
_entity_poly.pdbx_seq_one_letter_code
_entity_poly.pdbx_strand_id
1 'polypeptide(L)'
;DTCTNASSAAPSIVSVLPANALESLDTYLFFSSNNIIESPTAGFQILSPCTGTAPNFTNTNPLIFGDTFTETSTSPIDPRACGTAAYSNVDPVPDSWFMTTTYKGAFGSDNWLDGWSFFNLPNRPGFVSSTFTCPSAADRDDSVALCGTLSADKMLYRGALYVLTCQVFVPSGITLAIQAGVTIYASPVASGGGGAPALIIEKGGFLLAEGTATSPITFTAFNPTVSSSLSVSTDSTSADTVLETRGKWGGLILLGSAPTNVPTTTQIEGITAKTYGGTNPTESSGSLQYVRVWHGGAVVGANNEINGITFGGVGSGTVVDHCEVAYNVDDGFEFFGGTVNVKYLSVLFVGDDGFDTDQGYIGKGQFLFVIEGLTGDHSMEIDSGVGTNQDVTPRSHPAFYSFTLIGGGTGTGARTGELMHVNDGTGGKFGNGILAYPHLNGLLFEDCGSTLSYTQTLPAASVSISNPGYLYFSANNIIDTATSASQVALHTGTTAACTPADTWTAVMGAPGFAAVATTDLAGGSATFNPLPLASGLACTGTKDAAPNGDPFFSSVSCKGAFGSSTDNWLAGYSWLACSGKMVGSTCTSSAARAALAPPFVTLLPNVALVSSHYSSNTALGANISYILASQVFVQSGVTLTIPAGTTIFALPVPNGVAAPALVVVKGGMLLAAGTASSPITLTTILSESALSGSATAVTDSSSDVFALGARGKWGGLILLGNAPTNMPTTTQIEGITGYTYG
;
A
#
# COMPACT_ATOMS: atom_id res chain seq x y z
N ASP A 1 -31.57 -31.29 12.83
CA ASP A 1 -31.43 -32.70 12.45
C ASP A 1 -31.81 -33.65 13.59
N THR A 2 -32.53 -34.71 13.20
CA THR A 2 -32.90 -35.95 13.91
C THR A 2 -33.36 -35.86 15.37
N CYS A 3 -34.68 -35.84 15.57
CA CYS A 3 -35.33 -36.21 16.84
C CYS A 3 -35.22 -37.72 17.18
N THR A 4 -34.38 -38.50 16.49
CA THR A 4 -34.21 -39.94 16.74
C THR A 4 -32.84 -40.46 16.26
N ASN A 5 -32.08 -41.05 17.17
CA ASN A 5 -31.22 -42.20 16.88
C ASN A 5 -31.61 -43.31 17.87
N ALA A 6 -32.34 -44.31 17.36
CA ALA A 6 -32.64 -45.68 17.81
C ALA A 6 -32.68 -46.12 19.31
N SER A 7 -32.44 -45.30 20.34
CA SER A 7 -32.49 -45.77 21.74
C SER A 7 -32.95 -44.76 22.80
N SER A 8 -33.33 -43.52 22.45
CA SER A 8 -33.87 -42.55 23.41
C SER A 8 -35.16 -41.88 22.91
N ALA A 9 -36.11 -41.65 23.81
CA ALA A 9 -37.31 -40.87 23.52
C ALA A 9 -36.92 -39.41 23.27
N ALA A 10 -37.49 -38.79 22.24
CA ALA A 10 -37.27 -37.38 21.97
C ALA A 10 -37.73 -36.52 23.17
N PRO A 11 -36.98 -35.45 23.51
CA PRO A 11 -37.39 -34.55 24.59
C PRO A 11 -38.74 -33.89 24.24
N SER A 12 -39.63 -33.79 25.25
CA SER A 12 -40.93 -33.15 25.11
C SER A 12 -40.81 -31.62 25.14
N ILE A 13 -41.62 -30.89 24.36
CA ILE A 13 -41.65 -29.41 24.42
C ILE A 13 -42.72 -28.99 25.43
N VAL A 14 -42.35 -28.20 26.43
CA VAL A 14 -43.26 -27.75 27.50
C VAL A 14 -43.26 -26.22 27.63
N SER A 15 -44.44 -25.63 27.88
CA SER A 15 -44.62 -24.17 28.05
C SER A 15 -44.78 -23.73 29.51
N VAL A 16 -44.79 -24.69 30.44
CA VAL A 16 -44.84 -24.48 31.88
C VAL A 16 -43.71 -25.32 32.48
N LEU A 17 -42.85 -24.70 33.29
CA LEU A 17 -41.78 -25.39 34.00
C LEU A 17 -42.41 -26.49 34.89
N PRO A 18 -42.01 -27.76 34.74
CA PRO A 18 -42.47 -28.82 35.63
C PRO A 18 -42.09 -28.48 37.08
N ALA A 19 -43.01 -28.68 38.03
CA ALA A 19 -42.78 -28.34 39.45
C ALA A 19 -41.55 -29.05 40.09
N ASN A 20 -41.03 -30.10 39.44
CA ASN A 20 -39.90 -30.92 39.89
C ASN A 20 -38.69 -30.85 38.93
N ALA A 21 -38.46 -29.70 38.28
CA ALA A 21 -37.47 -29.50 37.21
C ALA A 21 -35.98 -29.77 37.57
N LEU A 22 -35.66 -30.07 38.83
CA LEU A 22 -34.29 -30.32 39.28
C LEU A 22 -33.78 -31.76 39.02
N GLU A 23 -34.63 -32.73 38.66
CA GLU A 23 -34.21 -34.15 38.60
C GLU A 23 -34.13 -34.80 37.20
N SER A 24 -34.49 -34.11 36.12
CA SER A 24 -34.32 -34.67 34.76
C SER A 24 -34.22 -33.59 33.69
N LEU A 25 -33.00 -33.06 33.49
CA LEU A 25 -32.71 -32.05 32.46
C LEU A 25 -32.72 -32.59 31.02
N ASP A 26 -32.76 -33.91 30.84
CA ASP A 26 -32.55 -34.56 29.53
C ASP A 26 -33.85 -34.91 28.78
N THR A 27 -35.03 -34.61 29.35
CA THR A 27 -36.33 -35.12 28.85
C THR A 27 -37.26 -34.05 28.29
N TYR A 28 -36.91 -32.76 28.39
CA TYR A 28 -37.77 -31.69 27.91
C TYR A 28 -37.01 -30.45 27.41
N LEU A 29 -37.63 -29.71 26.48
CA LEU A 29 -37.28 -28.35 26.10
C LEU A 29 -38.36 -27.41 26.68
N PHE A 30 -37.98 -26.54 27.62
CA PHE A 30 -38.88 -25.51 28.13
C PHE A 30 -38.80 -24.24 27.29
N PHE A 31 -39.95 -23.76 26.82
CA PHE A 31 -40.07 -22.45 26.19
C PHE A 31 -41.28 -21.72 26.77
N SER A 32 -41.02 -20.68 27.56
CA SER A 32 -42.07 -19.93 28.25
C SER A 32 -43.05 -19.28 27.29
N SER A 33 -44.35 -19.39 27.58
CA SER A 33 -45.39 -18.65 26.86
C SER A 33 -45.33 -17.13 27.05
N ASN A 34 -44.58 -16.67 28.07
CA ASN A 34 -44.36 -15.26 28.33
C ASN A 34 -43.32 -14.63 27.40
N ASN A 35 -42.54 -15.43 26.67
CA ASN A 35 -41.57 -14.93 25.70
C ASN A 35 -42.27 -14.14 24.60
N ILE A 36 -41.66 -13.02 24.20
CA ILE A 36 -42.17 -12.17 23.13
C ILE A 36 -41.51 -12.59 21.82
N ILE A 37 -42.32 -12.90 20.81
CA ILE A 37 -41.86 -13.11 19.44
C ILE A 37 -42.74 -12.23 18.56
N GLU A 38 -42.15 -11.20 17.95
CA GLU A 38 -42.81 -10.42 16.91
C GLU A 38 -42.65 -11.17 15.57
N SER A 39 -43.72 -11.71 15.01
CA SER A 39 -43.67 -12.46 13.74
C SER A 39 -44.93 -12.26 12.90
N PRO A 40 -44.80 -12.05 11.56
CA PRO A 40 -45.94 -11.86 10.66
C PRO A 40 -46.57 -13.16 10.10
N THR A 41 -45.95 -14.33 10.26
CA THR A 41 -46.40 -15.56 9.56
C THR A 41 -46.45 -16.84 10.42
N ALA A 42 -45.57 -17.03 11.42
CA ALA A 42 -45.67 -18.00 12.52
C ALA A 42 -44.40 -17.89 13.39
N GLY A 43 -44.51 -17.96 14.72
CA GLY A 43 -43.35 -17.87 15.63
C GLY A 43 -42.52 -19.16 15.74
N PHE A 44 -43.07 -20.30 15.30
CA PHE A 44 -42.41 -21.62 15.39
C PHE A 44 -42.72 -22.48 14.16
N GLN A 45 -41.72 -23.22 13.71
CA GLN A 45 -41.86 -24.26 12.69
C GLN A 45 -41.28 -25.58 13.23
N ILE A 46 -42.10 -26.64 13.26
CA ILE A 46 -41.66 -28.00 13.60
C ILE A 46 -41.44 -28.75 12.29
N LEU A 47 -40.18 -29.10 12.00
CA LEU A 47 -39.79 -29.79 10.77
C LEU A 47 -39.74 -31.32 10.98
N SER A 48 -40.15 -32.07 9.95
CA SER A 48 -40.02 -33.55 9.93
C SER A 48 -38.56 -33.99 10.14
N PRO A 49 -38.28 -35.08 10.89
CA PRO A 49 -39.21 -36.07 11.45
C PRO A 49 -39.73 -35.74 12.86
N CYS A 50 -39.47 -34.53 13.38
CA CYS A 50 -39.93 -34.15 14.71
C CYS A 50 -41.46 -34.00 14.73
N THR A 51 -42.10 -34.47 15.81
CA THR A 51 -43.55 -34.40 16.02
C THR A 51 -43.85 -33.69 17.33
N GLY A 52 -44.93 -32.93 17.41
CA GLY A 52 -45.30 -32.16 18.61
C GLY A 52 -46.14 -30.92 18.29
N THR A 53 -46.54 -30.21 19.34
CA THR A 53 -47.27 -28.93 19.23
C THR A 53 -46.29 -27.78 19.44
N ALA A 54 -46.37 -26.75 18.59
CA ALA A 54 -45.57 -25.54 18.76
C ALA A 54 -45.91 -24.87 20.12
N PRO A 55 -44.90 -24.43 20.88
CA PRO A 55 -45.15 -23.73 22.14
C PRO A 55 -45.85 -22.38 21.88
N ASN A 56 -46.71 -21.99 22.82
CA ASN A 56 -47.33 -20.67 22.80
C ASN A 56 -46.29 -19.58 23.09
N PHE A 57 -46.58 -18.36 22.64
CA PHE A 57 -45.76 -17.17 22.91
C PHE A 57 -46.63 -15.91 22.88
N THR A 58 -46.09 -14.81 23.39
CA THR A 58 -46.73 -13.49 23.30
C THR A 58 -46.36 -12.83 21.97
N ASN A 59 -47.32 -12.72 21.04
CA ASN A 59 -47.09 -12.04 19.76
C ASN A 59 -47.41 -10.54 19.86
N THR A 60 -46.39 -9.74 20.13
CA THR A 60 -46.50 -8.28 20.18
C THR A 60 -45.16 -7.66 19.80
N ASN A 61 -45.20 -6.46 19.23
CA ASN A 61 -44.01 -5.65 19.05
C ASN A 61 -43.44 -5.24 20.42
N PRO A 62 -42.16 -5.52 20.75
CA PRO A 62 -41.54 -5.14 22.02
C PRO A 62 -41.21 -3.64 22.13
N LEU A 63 -41.45 -2.86 21.07
CA LEU A 63 -41.12 -1.45 20.91
C LEU A 63 -39.63 -1.18 21.17
N ILE A 64 -38.76 -2.00 20.58
CA ILE A 64 -37.31 -1.74 20.53
C ILE A 64 -37.08 -0.64 19.48
N PHE A 65 -36.24 0.34 19.81
CA PHE A 65 -36.01 1.51 18.96
C PHE A 65 -34.85 1.26 17.97
N GLY A 66 -35.13 1.55 16.70
CA GLY A 66 -34.27 1.26 15.55
C GLY A 66 -35.16 0.81 14.39
N ASP A 67 -34.82 1.19 13.15
CA ASP A 67 -35.52 0.73 11.95
C ASP A 67 -35.32 -0.79 11.74
N THR A 68 -35.63 -1.33 10.56
CA THR A 68 -35.24 -2.71 10.21
C THR A 68 -33.74 -2.92 10.48
N PHE A 69 -33.42 -3.85 11.38
CA PHE A 69 -32.03 -4.16 11.77
C PHE A 69 -31.27 -4.74 10.57
N THR A 70 -30.59 -3.90 9.82
CA THR A 70 -29.58 -4.31 8.85
C THR A 70 -28.20 -3.97 9.37
N GLU A 71 -27.19 -4.75 9.01
CA GLU A 71 -25.79 -4.47 9.38
C GLU A 71 -25.26 -3.14 8.81
N THR A 72 -26.00 -2.55 7.88
CA THR A 72 -25.73 -1.26 7.24
C THR A 72 -26.47 -0.08 7.88
N SER A 73 -27.24 -0.31 8.96
CA SER A 73 -27.97 0.74 9.64
C SER A 73 -27.01 1.74 10.27
N THR A 74 -27.02 2.98 9.75
CA THR A 74 -26.32 4.13 10.33
C THR A 74 -27.18 4.85 11.38
N SER A 75 -28.41 4.36 11.62
CA SER A 75 -29.33 4.91 12.62
C SER A 75 -28.93 4.43 14.01
N PRO A 76 -28.91 5.30 15.04
CA PRO A 76 -28.65 4.87 16.39
C PRO A 76 -29.65 3.79 16.83
N ILE A 77 -29.14 2.73 17.43
CA ILE A 77 -29.93 1.62 17.98
C ILE A 77 -30.16 1.90 19.47
N ASP A 78 -31.30 1.48 20.03
CA ASP A 78 -31.47 1.33 21.48
C ASP A 78 -32.10 -0.04 21.76
N PRO A 79 -31.33 -0.99 22.34
CA PRO A 79 -31.81 -2.35 22.57
C PRO A 79 -32.80 -2.46 23.74
N ARG A 80 -33.12 -1.37 24.44
CA ARG A 80 -34.11 -1.35 25.52
C ARG A 80 -35.53 -1.39 24.94
N ALA A 81 -36.30 -2.38 25.36
CA ALA A 81 -37.71 -2.50 24.98
C ALA A 81 -38.57 -1.44 25.69
N CYS A 82 -39.46 -0.76 24.98
CA CYS A 82 -40.36 0.26 25.57
C CYS A 82 -41.80 -0.21 25.74
N GLY A 83 -42.15 -1.41 25.27
CA GLY A 83 -43.50 -1.95 25.31
C GLY A 83 -43.89 -2.52 26.68
N THR A 84 -45.14 -2.32 27.10
CA THR A 84 -45.68 -2.83 28.38
C THR A 84 -45.60 -4.36 28.51
N ALA A 85 -45.60 -5.08 27.39
CA ALA A 85 -45.41 -6.53 27.36
C ALA A 85 -44.02 -6.98 27.82
N ALA A 86 -42.99 -6.16 27.64
CA ALA A 86 -41.63 -6.43 28.08
C ALA A 86 -41.48 -6.34 29.61
N TYR A 87 -42.40 -5.65 30.30
CA TYR A 87 -42.36 -5.43 31.75
C TYR A 87 -43.48 -6.14 32.52
N SER A 88 -44.22 -7.03 31.86
CA SER A 88 -45.33 -7.79 32.46
C SER A 88 -45.14 -9.29 32.28
N ASN A 89 -45.64 -10.10 33.22
CA ASN A 89 -45.53 -11.56 33.20
C ASN A 89 -44.08 -12.06 33.01
N VAL A 90 -43.13 -11.53 33.79
CA VAL A 90 -41.72 -11.95 33.77
C VAL A 90 -41.58 -13.28 34.52
N ASP A 91 -40.88 -14.24 33.92
CA ASP A 91 -40.70 -15.56 34.53
C ASP A 91 -39.74 -15.52 35.72
N PRO A 92 -39.98 -16.32 36.77
CA PRO A 92 -39.02 -16.46 37.87
C PRO A 92 -37.77 -17.21 37.40
N VAL A 93 -36.63 -16.87 38.01
CA VAL A 93 -35.36 -17.53 37.73
C VAL A 93 -35.20 -18.82 38.56
N PRO A 94 -34.48 -19.83 38.04
CA PRO A 94 -34.47 -21.16 38.64
C PRO A 94 -33.56 -21.31 39.88
N ASP A 95 -32.57 -20.44 40.07
CA ASP A 95 -31.66 -20.47 41.22
C ASP A 95 -31.06 -19.09 41.55
N SER A 96 -30.22 -19.02 42.58
CA SER A 96 -29.60 -17.80 43.11
C SER A 96 -28.42 -17.25 42.30
N TRP A 97 -27.90 -18.00 41.32
CA TRP A 97 -26.90 -17.48 40.40
C TRP A 97 -27.53 -16.44 39.47
N PHE A 98 -28.78 -16.66 39.08
CA PHE A 98 -29.53 -15.70 38.28
C PHE A 98 -29.97 -14.48 39.09
N MET A 99 -29.90 -13.31 38.45
CA MET A 99 -30.53 -12.09 38.97
C MET A 99 -32.01 -12.05 38.60
N THR A 100 -32.89 -11.82 39.57
CA THR A 100 -34.31 -11.57 39.30
C THR A 100 -34.49 -10.19 38.64
N THR A 101 -35.20 -10.11 37.52
CA THR A 101 -35.50 -8.87 36.80
C THR A 101 -37.00 -8.56 36.79
N THR A 102 -37.35 -7.31 36.50
CA THR A 102 -38.73 -6.85 36.29
C THR A 102 -39.07 -6.66 34.81
N TYR A 103 -38.21 -7.17 33.93
CA TYR A 103 -38.31 -7.01 32.49
C TYR A 103 -37.85 -8.30 31.78
N LYS A 104 -38.34 -8.49 30.56
CA LYS A 104 -37.95 -9.56 29.62
C LYS A 104 -36.85 -9.05 28.69
N GLY A 105 -35.80 -9.85 28.50
CA GLY A 105 -34.64 -9.49 27.69
C GLY A 105 -33.44 -9.05 28.55
N ALA A 106 -32.36 -8.63 27.89
CA ALA A 106 -31.08 -8.34 28.54
C ALA A 106 -30.91 -6.87 29.01
N PHE A 107 -31.91 -6.02 28.78
CA PHE A 107 -31.83 -4.57 29.01
C PHE A 107 -33.05 -4.06 29.78
N GLY A 108 -32.81 -3.52 30.98
CA GLY A 108 -33.81 -2.79 31.77
C GLY A 108 -33.77 -1.29 31.45
N SER A 109 -33.66 -0.44 32.48
CA SER A 109 -33.33 0.98 32.29
C SER A 109 -31.89 1.20 31.80
N ASP A 110 -31.00 0.27 32.18
CA ASP A 110 -29.56 0.42 32.02
C ASP A 110 -29.10 -0.29 30.73
N ASN A 111 -28.44 0.48 29.86
CA ASN A 111 -27.77 -0.08 28.69
C ASN A 111 -26.31 -0.41 29.06
N TRP A 112 -26.07 -1.62 29.53
CA TRP A 112 -24.74 -2.07 29.96
C TRP A 112 -23.74 -2.20 28.80
N LEU A 113 -24.15 -2.06 27.53
CA LEU A 113 -23.24 -1.98 26.36
C LEU A 113 -22.67 -0.56 26.17
N ASP A 114 -23.25 0.43 26.82
CA ASP A 114 -22.75 1.81 26.80
C ASP A 114 -21.36 1.91 27.44
N GLY A 115 -20.50 2.77 26.91
CA GLY A 115 -19.16 3.00 27.46
C GLY A 115 -18.04 2.07 26.97
N TRP A 116 -18.32 0.87 26.44
CA TRP A 116 -17.26 -0.10 26.11
C TRP A 116 -17.49 -1.01 24.91
N SER A 117 -18.72 -1.09 24.39
CA SER A 117 -19.01 -1.91 23.21
C SER A 117 -18.66 -1.19 21.90
N PHE A 118 -18.64 -1.95 20.81
CA PHE A 118 -18.42 -1.45 19.46
C PHE A 118 -19.35 -0.29 19.04
N PHE A 119 -20.54 -0.16 19.65
CA PHE A 119 -21.49 0.91 19.35
C PHE A 119 -21.10 2.27 19.96
N ASN A 120 -20.02 2.36 20.74
CA ASN A 120 -19.60 3.57 21.46
C ASN A 120 -18.21 4.12 21.02
N LEU A 121 -17.78 3.82 19.79
CA LEU A 121 -16.50 4.28 19.22
C LEU A 121 -16.59 5.73 18.68
N PRO A 122 -15.49 6.53 18.68
CA PRO A 122 -15.50 7.97 18.36
C PRO A 122 -16.05 8.37 16.98
N ASN A 123 -16.11 7.42 16.04
CA ASN A 123 -16.54 7.64 14.65
C ASN A 123 -17.89 7.00 14.31
N ARG A 124 -18.66 6.55 15.32
CA ARG A 124 -20.04 6.07 15.15
C ARG A 124 -20.98 6.92 16.00
N PRO A 125 -22.21 7.19 15.54
CA PRO A 125 -23.12 8.14 16.21
C PRO A 125 -23.61 7.72 17.61
N GLY A 126 -23.05 6.67 18.22
CA GLY A 126 -23.46 6.18 19.54
C GLY A 126 -24.87 5.58 19.55
N PHE A 127 -25.29 5.10 20.72
CA PHE A 127 -26.71 4.91 21.03
C PHE A 127 -27.43 6.28 20.96
N VAL A 128 -28.72 6.31 20.63
CA VAL A 128 -29.48 7.56 20.41
C VAL A 128 -29.28 8.57 21.55
N SER A 129 -28.81 9.76 21.21
CA SER A 129 -29.23 11.02 21.84
C SER A 129 -30.47 11.54 21.09
N SER A 130 -31.38 12.21 21.78
CA SER A 130 -32.83 12.21 21.58
C SER A 130 -33.46 12.72 20.26
N THR A 131 -32.73 13.09 19.19
CA THR A 131 -33.37 13.57 17.93
C THR A 131 -32.43 13.59 16.70
N PHE A 132 -32.72 12.88 15.57
CA PHE A 132 -32.35 13.26 14.17
C PHE A 132 -32.85 12.28 13.04
N THR A 133 -32.84 12.69 11.74
CA THR A 133 -33.27 11.96 10.50
C THR A 133 -32.33 12.16 9.27
N CYS A 134 -32.25 11.15 8.37
CA CYS A 134 -31.20 10.83 7.34
C CYS A 134 -31.22 11.51 5.93
N PRO A 135 -30.14 11.31 5.10
CA PRO A 135 -30.23 11.08 3.63
C PRO A 135 -29.39 9.88 3.08
N SER A 136 -29.51 9.63 1.75
CA SER A 136 -29.39 8.34 1.01
C SER A 136 -28.23 8.11 -0.01
N ALA A 137 -27.91 6.82 -0.26
CA ALA A 137 -27.43 6.06 -1.46
C ALA A 137 -26.09 6.35 -2.22
N ALA A 138 -25.16 5.36 -2.27
CA ALA A 138 -24.72 4.55 -3.45
C ALA A 138 -23.36 3.79 -3.29
N ASP A 139 -23.33 2.53 -3.78
CA ASP A 139 -22.26 1.63 -4.29
C ASP A 139 -21.19 0.88 -3.45
N ARG A 140 -20.81 -0.30 -4.01
CA ARG A 140 -20.22 -1.56 -3.49
C ARG A 140 -18.69 -1.57 -3.38
N ASP A 141 -18.09 -2.37 -2.46
CA ASP A 141 -16.69 -2.85 -2.54
C ASP A 141 -16.30 -4.08 -1.67
N ASP A 142 -15.48 -4.98 -2.23
CA ASP A 142 -14.76 -6.09 -1.57
C ASP A 142 -13.22 -5.81 -1.55
N SER A 143 -12.44 -6.45 -0.66
CA SER A 143 -10.96 -6.36 -0.68
C SER A 143 -10.28 -7.52 -1.42
N VAL A 144 -9.14 -7.27 -2.07
CA VAL A 144 -8.45 -8.25 -2.94
C VAL A 144 -6.95 -8.32 -2.62
N ALA A 145 -6.50 -9.48 -2.11
CA ALA A 145 -5.07 -9.79 -2.03
C ALA A 145 -4.50 -10.15 -3.41
N LEU A 146 -3.32 -9.63 -3.73
CA LEU A 146 -2.58 -9.85 -4.96
C LEU A 146 -1.25 -10.54 -4.61
N CYS A 147 -1.07 -11.76 -5.10
CA CYS A 147 0.13 -12.56 -4.92
C CYS A 147 0.22 -13.66 -5.99
N GLY A 148 1.42 -14.00 -6.43
CA GLY A 148 1.68 -15.09 -7.38
C GLY A 148 1.41 -14.70 -8.84
N THR A 149 1.35 -15.71 -9.72
CA THR A 149 1.17 -15.50 -11.16
C THR A 149 -0.31 -15.43 -11.52
N LEU A 150 -0.71 -14.41 -12.28
CA LEU A 150 -2.06 -14.31 -12.82
C LEU A 150 -2.31 -15.42 -13.85
N SER A 151 -3.47 -16.08 -13.76
CA SER A 151 -3.89 -17.15 -14.67
C SER A 151 -4.81 -16.67 -15.80
N ALA A 152 -5.34 -15.45 -15.70
CA ALA A 152 -6.23 -14.82 -16.66
C ALA A 152 -6.17 -13.29 -16.50
N ASP A 153 -6.71 -12.56 -17.48
CA ASP A 153 -6.87 -11.11 -17.42
C ASP A 153 -7.59 -10.69 -16.13
N LYS A 154 -7.14 -9.59 -15.53
CA LYS A 154 -7.68 -9.08 -14.26
C LYS A 154 -7.88 -7.57 -14.34
N MET A 155 -9.05 -7.09 -13.90
CA MET A 155 -9.35 -5.67 -13.75
C MET A 155 -9.45 -5.32 -12.26
N LEU A 156 -8.74 -4.27 -11.84
CA LEU A 156 -8.83 -3.70 -10.50
C LEU A 156 -9.75 -2.47 -10.55
N TYR A 157 -10.84 -2.49 -9.80
CA TYR A 157 -11.84 -1.42 -9.75
C TYR A 157 -11.64 -0.52 -8.53
N ARG A 158 -11.92 0.77 -8.69
CA ARG A 158 -11.88 1.72 -7.58
C ARG A 158 -12.86 1.30 -6.50
N GLY A 159 -12.42 1.48 -5.26
CA GLY A 159 -13.23 1.33 -4.06
C GLY A 159 -12.84 0.07 -3.27
N ALA A 160 -12.36 -0.95 -3.99
CA ALA A 160 -11.74 -2.13 -3.40
C ALA A 160 -10.39 -1.78 -2.76
N LEU A 161 -10.08 -2.40 -1.61
CA LEU A 161 -8.73 -2.39 -1.04
C LEU A 161 -7.89 -3.47 -1.72
N TYR A 162 -6.86 -3.06 -2.46
CA TYR A 162 -5.87 -3.98 -3.03
C TYR A 162 -4.63 -4.07 -2.16
N VAL A 163 -4.23 -5.31 -1.86
CA VAL A 163 -3.02 -5.58 -1.08
C VAL A 163 -2.08 -6.49 -1.85
N LEU A 164 -0.89 -5.99 -2.16
CA LEU A 164 0.22 -6.78 -2.68
C LEU A 164 0.93 -7.48 -1.51
N THR A 165 0.75 -8.80 -1.38
CA THR A 165 1.31 -9.59 -0.25
C THR A 165 2.58 -10.36 -0.61
N CYS A 166 2.89 -10.49 -1.90
CA CYS A 166 4.12 -11.08 -2.42
C CYS A 166 4.36 -10.57 -3.85
N GLN A 167 5.39 -11.08 -4.54
CA GLN A 167 5.58 -10.80 -5.97
C GLN A 167 4.37 -11.26 -6.79
N VAL A 168 3.81 -10.36 -7.59
CA VAL A 168 2.74 -10.64 -8.55
C VAL A 168 3.31 -10.63 -9.96
N PHE A 169 3.01 -11.67 -10.71
CA PHE A 169 3.50 -11.82 -12.08
C PHE A 169 2.35 -11.76 -13.07
N VAL A 170 2.49 -10.90 -14.09
CA VAL A 170 1.58 -10.80 -15.24
C VAL A 170 2.28 -11.46 -16.44
N PRO A 171 1.96 -12.73 -16.76
CA PRO A 171 2.69 -13.49 -17.78
C PRO A 171 2.27 -13.11 -19.20
N SER A 172 2.99 -13.67 -20.18
CA SER A 172 2.70 -13.47 -21.61
C SER A 172 1.23 -13.76 -21.96
N GLY A 173 0.59 -12.83 -22.68
CA GLY A 173 -0.79 -12.94 -23.12
C GLY A 173 -1.84 -12.57 -22.07
N ILE A 174 -1.44 -12.16 -20.87
CA ILE A 174 -2.33 -11.71 -19.79
C ILE A 174 -2.26 -10.19 -19.61
N THR A 175 -3.41 -9.58 -19.41
CA THR A 175 -3.57 -8.15 -19.11
C THR A 175 -3.98 -7.92 -17.65
N LEU A 176 -3.23 -7.10 -16.93
CA LEU A 176 -3.68 -6.46 -15.69
C LEU A 176 -4.15 -5.05 -16.00
N ALA A 177 -5.44 -4.79 -15.85
CA ALA A 177 -6.01 -3.45 -15.98
C ALA A 177 -6.35 -2.86 -14.61
N ILE A 178 -6.14 -1.57 -14.43
CA ILE A 178 -6.33 -0.86 -13.17
C ILE A 178 -7.14 0.41 -13.44
N GLN A 179 -8.30 0.51 -12.82
CA GLN A 179 -9.16 1.68 -12.94
C GLN A 179 -8.49 2.91 -12.30
N ALA A 180 -8.68 4.08 -12.91
CA ALA A 180 -8.28 5.35 -12.32
C ALA A 180 -8.76 5.49 -10.86
N GLY A 181 -7.87 5.97 -9.98
CA GLY A 181 -8.13 6.21 -8.55
C GLY A 181 -8.01 4.98 -7.65
N VAL A 182 -7.54 3.84 -8.17
CA VAL A 182 -7.20 2.67 -7.36
C VAL A 182 -5.90 2.92 -6.59
N THR A 183 -5.89 2.56 -5.30
CA THR A 183 -4.68 2.47 -4.48
C THR A 183 -4.38 1.00 -4.16
N ILE A 184 -3.14 0.58 -4.38
CA ILE A 184 -2.59 -0.74 -4.09
C ILE A 184 -1.55 -0.57 -2.99
N TYR A 185 -1.72 -1.31 -1.89
CA TYR A 185 -0.83 -1.27 -0.74
C TYR A 185 0.05 -2.52 -0.68
N ALA A 186 1.34 -2.39 -0.41
CA ALA A 186 2.26 -3.51 -0.28
C ALA A 186 2.57 -3.86 1.19
N SER A 187 2.51 -5.15 1.54
CA SER A 187 2.86 -5.72 2.86
C SER A 187 4.33 -5.48 3.20
N PRO A 188 4.69 -5.02 4.43
CA PRO A 188 6.06 -5.18 4.89
C PRO A 188 6.34 -6.67 5.01
N VAL A 189 7.48 -7.13 4.48
CA VAL A 189 7.96 -8.49 4.74
C VAL A 189 9.45 -8.45 5.03
N ALA A 190 9.86 -9.01 6.17
CA ALA A 190 11.08 -9.82 6.28
C ALA A 190 11.11 -10.61 7.62
N SER A 191 10.93 -11.93 7.56
CA SER A 191 11.69 -12.95 8.30
C SER A 191 11.19 -14.33 7.88
N GLY A 192 11.61 -14.78 6.70
CA GLY A 192 11.14 -16.06 6.15
C GLY A 192 11.60 -16.41 4.72
N GLY A 193 12.26 -15.50 4.00
CA GLY A 193 12.94 -15.81 2.73
C GLY A 193 12.10 -15.73 1.44
N GLY A 194 10.85 -15.25 1.49
CA GLY A 194 10.12 -14.83 0.28
C GLY A 194 10.35 -13.33 0.07
N GLY A 195 10.97 -12.95 -1.06
CA GLY A 195 11.40 -11.56 -1.36
C GLY A 195 10.29 -10.50 -1.23
N ALA A 196 10.67 -9.22 -1.29
CA ALA A 196 9.76 -8.10 -1.12
C ALA A 196 8.60 -8.14 -2.15
N PRO A 197 7.36 -7.75 -1.77
CA PRO A 197 6.26 -7.69 -2.71
C PRO A 197 6.59 -6.72 -3.85
N ALA A 198 6.35 -7.12 -5.09
CA ALA A 198 6.56 -6.30 -6.29
C ALA A 198 5.51 -6.65 -7.34
N LEU A 199 5.24 -5.74 -8.28
CA LEU A 199 4.41 -6.04 -9.44
C LEU A 199 5.31 -6.18 -10.67
N ILE A 200 5.33 -7.37 -11.27
CA ILE A 200 6.19 -7.73 -12.39
C ILE A 200 5.33 -8.01 -13.62
N ILE A 201 5.52 -7.20 -14.66
CA ILE A 201 4.97 -7.45 -16.00
C ILE A 201 6.02 -8.22 -16.79
N GLU A 202 5.76 -9.50 -17.06
CA GLU A 202 6.71 -10.34 -17.80
C GLU A 202 6.69 -10.03 -19.30
N LYS A 203 7.70 -10.52 -20.04
CA LYS A 203 7.74 -10.39 -21.51
C LYS A 203 6.44 -10.87 -22.16
N GLY A 204 5.76 -9.95 -22.85
CA GLY A 204 4.48 -10.16 -23.52
C GLY A 204 3.24 -10.13 -22.62
N GLY A 205 3.40 -9.86 -21.33
CA GLY A 205 2.30 -9.44 -20.44
C GLY A 205 1.99 -7.95 -20.64
N PHE A 206 0.82 -7.50 -20.18
CA PHE A 206 0.35 -6.15 -20.45
C PHE A 206 -0.23 -5.46 -19.20
N LEU A 207 0.21 -4.24 -18.92
CA LEU A 207 -0.35 -3.38 -17.85
C LEU A 207 -1.15 -2.23 -18.45
N LEU A 208 -2.44 -2.14 -18.11
CA LEU A 208 -3.28 -0.99 -18.47
C LEU A 208 -3.61 -0.18 -17.21
N ALA A 209 -2.81 0.84 -16.92
CA ALA A 209 -2.92 1.71 -15.75
C ALA A 209 -3.13 3.17 -16.17
N GLU A 210 -4.37 3.52 -16.53
CA GLU A 210 -4.75 4.84 -17.01
C GLU A 210 -5.50 5.62 -15.93
N GLY A 211 -4.74 6.24 -15.03
CA GLY A 211 -5.23 7.21 -14.05
C GLY A 211 -5.55 8.58 -14.66
N THR A 212 -5.93 9.52 -13.80
CA THR A 212 -6.05 10.95 -14.17
C THR A 212 -5.45 11.82 -13.08
N ALA A 213 -5.17 13.10 -13.36
CA ALA A 213 -4.69 14.03 -12.34
C ALA A 213 -5.58 14.08 -11.08
N THR A 214 -6.91 14.00 -11.26
CA THR A 214 -7.86 14.01 -10.13
C THR A 214 -8.10 12.63 -9.51
N SER A 215 -7.59 11.57 -10.12
CA SER A 215 -7.78 10.18 -9.72
C SER A 215 -6.60 9.33 -10.20
N PRO A 216 -5.40 9.57 -9.68
CA PRO A 216 -4.22 8.82 -10.03
C PRO A 216 -4.32 7.38 -9.52
N ILE A 217 -3.59 6.46 -10.15
CA ILE A 217 -3.38 5.12 -9.62
C ILE A 217 -2.17 5.18 -8.70
N THR A 218 -2.24 4.57 -7.52
CA THR A 218 -1.15 4.63 -6.54
C THR A 218 -0.74 3.27 -6.04
N PHE A 219 0.54 2.98 -6.12
CA PHE A 219 1.21 1.89 -5.43
C PHE A 219 1.97 2.47 -4.24
N THR A 220 1.76 1.93 -3.04
CA THR A 220 2.37 2.45 -1.81
C THR A 220 2.51 1.36 -0.76
N ALA A 221 3.17 1.66 0.36
CA ALA A 221 3.38 0.73 1.46
C ALA A 221 2.26 0.78 2.52
N PHE A 222 2.12 -0.27 3.32
CA PHE A 222 1.38 -0.14 4.57
C PHE A 222 2.16 0.70 5.58
N ASN A 223 1.53 1.75 6.08
CA ASN A 223 2.04 2.66 7.10
C ASN A 223 3.20 3.58 6.66
N PRO A 224 2.97 4.51 5.71
CA PRO A 224 3.95 5.53 5.32
C PRO A 224 4.15 6.63 6.38
N THR A 225 3.28 6.71 7.38
CA THR A 225 3.31 7.74 8.43
C THR A 225 3.66 7.16 9.78
N VAL A 226 4.95 7.17 10.11
CA VAL A 226 5.38 7.36 11.50
C VAL A 226 5.88 8.79 11.63
N SER A 227 5.14 9.62 12.36
CA SER A 227 5.65 10.90 12.83
C SER A 227 6.63 10.62 13.96
N SER A 228 7.92 10.73 13.68
CA SER A 228 8.86 11.10 14.73
C SER A 228 9.85 12.11 14.17
N SER A 229 9.68 13.34 14.66
CA SER A 229 10.49 14.55 14.47
C SER A 229 10.17 15.43 13.24
N LEU A 230 10.37 16.73 13.43
CA LEU A 230 10.27 17.81 12.44
C LEU A 230 11.35 17.73 11.33
N SER A 231 12.01 16.59 11.23
CA SER A 231 13.04 16.22 10.26
C SER A 231 12.67 14.84 9.71
N VAL A 232 12.63 14.71 8.39
CA VAL A 232 12.69 13.39 7.75
C VAL A 232 13.96 12.73 8.28
N SER A 233 13.83 11.60 8.99
CA SER A 233 14.99 10.82 9.45
C SER A 233 15.75 10.35 8.23
N THR A 234 16.96 10.88 8.06
CA THR A 234 17.95 10.45 7.08
C THR A 234 18.66 9.24 7.67
N ASP A 235 18.30 8.04 7.22
CA ASP A 235 18.83 6.77 7.71
C ASP A 235 20.37 6.75 7.63
N SER A 236 21.02 6.83 8.79
CA SER A 236 22.45 6.57 8.94
C SER A 236 22.84 6.04 10.33
N THR A 237 21.88 5.74 11.21
CA THR A 237 22.16 5.15 12.52
C THR A 237 21.21 3.99 12.82
N SER A 238 21.70 2.81 12.52
CA SER A 238 21.05 1.49 12.52
C SER A 238 20.69 0.95 13.92
N ALA A 239 19.90 1.71 14.70
CA ALA A 239 19.43 1.27 16.02
C ALA A 239 17.97 1.61 16.37
N ASP A 240 17.19 2.30 15.54
CA ASP A 240 15.80 2.64 15.86
C ASP A 240 14.79 1.65 15.27
N THR A 241 13.96 1.06 16.14
CA THR A 241 12.89 0.09 15.83
C THR A 241 11.62 0.76 15.26
N VAL A 242 11.79 1.78 14.43
CA VAL A 242 10.74 2.45 13.67
C VAL A 242 10.89 1.98 12.22
N LEU A 243 9.86 1.36 11.62
CA LEU A 243 9.89 1.04 10.19
C LEU A 243 10.05 2.36 9.39
N GLU A 244 11.25 2.61 8.87
CA GLU A 244 11.76 3.74 8.06
C GLU A 244 10.81 4.28 6.96
N THR A 245 11.04 5.46 6.38
CA THR A 245 10.09 6.03 5.36
C THR A 245 10.27 5.51 3.93
N ARG A 246 11.30 4.70 3.62
CA ARG A 246 11.59 4.16 2.27
C ARG A 246 11.67 2.62 2.31
N GLY A 247 11.72 1.93 1.15
CA GLY A 247 12.22 0.55 1.08
C GLY A 247 11.24 -0.51 1.55
N LYS A 248 9.95 -0.29 1.31
CA LYS A 248 8.88 -1.12 1.89
C LYS A 248 8.40 -2.23 0.99
N TRP A 249 8.68 -2.12 -0.31
CA TRP A 249 8.31 -3.10 -1.32
C TRP A 249 9.24 -2.95 -2.53
N GLY A 250 9.24 -3.92 -3.44
CA GLY A 250 10.17 -4.00 -4.57
C GLY A 250 9.72 -3.27 -5.83
N GLY A 251 8.80 -2.30 -5.75
CA GLY A 251 8.46 -1.46 -6.90
C GLY A 251 7.70 -2.15 -8.05
N LEU A 252 7.61 -1.42 -9.16
CA LEU A 252 6.91 -1.82 -10.40
C LEU A 252 7.93 -2.12 -11.49
N ILE A 253 7.91 -3.34 -12.02
CA ILE A 253 8.92 -3.81 -12.97
C ILE A 253 8.25 -4.25 -14.27
N LEU A 254 8.73 -3.70 -15.39
CA LEU A 254 8.26 -4.05 -16.73
C LEU A 254 9.40 -4.71 -17.50
N LEU A 255 9.20 -5.97 -17.92
CA LEU A 255 10.16 -6.73 -18.70
C LEU A 255 9.68 -6.80 -20.16
N GLY A 256 10.30 -6.02 -21.03
CA GLY A 256 9.98 -5.96 -22.45
C GLY A 256 10.90 -6.79 -23.34
N SER A 257 10.61 -6.75 -24.64
CA SER A 257 11.36 -7.47 -25.67
C SER A 257 12.15 -6.56 -26.63
N ALA A 258 12.42 -5.31 -26.22
CA ALA A 258 13.23 -4.37 -26.98
C ALA A 258 14.74 -4.63 -26.81
N PRO A 259 15.57 -4.14 -27.75
CA PRO A 259 17.02 -4.36 -27.70
C PRO A 259 17.69 -3.82 -26.44
N THR A 260 18.66 -4.58 -25.95
CA THR A 260 19.59 -4.25 -24.87
C THR A 260 21.01 -4.59 -25.34
N ASN A 261 22.04 -4.18 -24.62
CA ASN A 261 23.43 -4.54 -24.91
C ASN A 261 23.96 -5.73 -24.10
N VAL A 262 23.11 -6.30 -23.24
CA VAL A 262 23.30 -7.57 -22.54
C VAL A 262 22.57 -8.75 -23.22
N PRO A 263 22.94 -10.02 -22.96
CA PRO A 263 22.23 -11.19 -23.48
C PRO A 263 20.75 -11.24 -23.08
N THR A 264 19.88 -11.79 -23.94
CA THR A 264 18.43 -11.96 -23.61
C THR A 264 18.15 -12.99 -22.51
N THR A 265 19.19 -13.65 -22.00
CA THR A 265 19.15 -14.54 -20.83
C THR A 265 19.39 -13.80 -19.50
N THR A 266 19.75 -12.52 -19.55
CA THR A 266 19.97 -11.68 -18.37
C THR A 266 18.64 -11.47 -17.62
N GLN A 267 18.74 -11.44 -16.30
CA GLN A 267 17.64 -11.23 -15.37
C GLN A 267 17.81 -9.86 -14.73
N ILE A 268 16.72 -9.17 -14.47
CA ILE A 268 16.75 -8.00 -13.58
C ILE A 268 17.10 -8.52 -12.18
N GLU A 269 17.95 -7.78 -11.47
CA GLU A 269 18.29 -8.12 -10.10
C GLU A 269 17.05 -8.25 -9.22
N GLY A 270 17.14 -9.11 -8.21
CA GLY A 270 16.03 -9.29 -7.29
C GLY A 270 14.81 -10.08 -7.80
N ILE A 271 14.78 -10.48 -9.08
CA ILE A 271 13.70 -11.32 -9.65
C ILE A 271 14.26 -12.65 -10.15
N THR A 272 13.95 -13.73 -9.45
CA THR A 272 14.43 -15.06 -9.83
C THR A 272 13.74 -15.58 -11.10
N ALA A 273 14.54 -16.02 -12.06
CA ALA A 273 14.13 -16.77 -13.26
C ALA A 273 13.22 -15.99 -14.24
N LYS A 274 13.31 -14.66 -14.27
CA LYS A 274 12.63 -13.80 -15.26
C LYS A 274 13.65 -12.98 -16.05
N THR A 275 13.52 -12.98 -17.37
CA THR A 275 14.47 -12.31 -18.27
C THR A 275 13.83 -11.14 -19.01
N TYR A 276 14.65 -10.20 -19.47
CA TYR A 276 14.23 -9.05 -20.28
C TYR A 276 15.04 -9.00 -21.59
N GLY A 277 14.79 -7.99 -22.40
CA GLY A 277 15.49 -7.76 -23.66
C GLY A 277 15.02 -8.67 -24.80
N GLY A 278 15.28 -8.23 -26.03
CA GLY A 278 14.91 -8.92 -27.26
C GLY A 278 15.29 -8.13 -28.51
N THR A 279 14.51 -8.29 -29.58
CA THR A 279 14.80 -7.67 -30.88
C THR A 279 13.70 -6.72 -31.37
N ASN A 280 12.64 -6.50 -30.59
CA ASN A 280 11.48 -5.71 -31.00
C ASN A 280 11.46 -4.33 -30.32
N PRO A 281 12.02 -3.27 -30.94
CA PRO A 281 12.05 -1.92 -30.36
C PRO A 281 10.66 -1.26 -30.25
N THR A 282 9.64 -1.83 -30.88
CA THR A 282 8.27 -1.28 -30.88
C THR A 282 7.31 -2.10 -30.03
N GLU A 283 7.83 -3.04 -29.24
CA GLU A 283 7.00 -3.81 -28.30
C GLU A 283 6.32 -2.89 -27.26
N SER A 284 5.17 -3.31 -26.75
CA SER A 284 4.42 -2.57 -25.76
C SER A 284 4.13 -3.46 -24.56
N SER A 285 4.63 -3.05 -23.40
CA SER A 285 4.37 -3.69 -22.11
C SER A 285 3.16 -3.06 -21.39
N GLY A 286 2.54 -2.03 -21.96
CA GLY A 286 1.38 -1.37 -21.36
C GLY A 286 1.20 0.12 -21.62
N SER A 287 0.32 0.71 -20.82
CA SER A 287 0.12 2.16 -20.66
C SER A 287 0.09 2.53 -19.19
N LEU A 288 0.96 3.46 -18.78
CA LEU A 288 1.03 4.05 -17.44
C LEU A 288 0.76 5.54 -17.59
N GLN A 289 -0.40 6.00 -17.10
CA GLN A 289 -0.80 7.41 -17.10
C GLN A 289 -1.27 7.83 -15.71
N TYR A 290 -0.71 8.90 -15.13
CA TYR A 290 -1.03 9.32 -13.75
C TYR A 290 -0.85 8.19 -12.72
N VAL A 291 0.29 7.49 -12.79
CA VAL A 291 0.68 6.42 -11.88
C VAL A 291 1.68 6.95 -10.85
N ARG A 292 1.46 6.61 -9.58
CA ARG A 292 2.35 6.99 -8.46
C ARG A 292 2.90 5.73 -7.81
N VAL A 293 4.20 5.64 -7.65
CA VAL A 293 4.89 4.55 -6.95
C VAL A 293 5.67 5.15 -5.80
N TRP A 294 5.25 4.84 -4.58
CA TRP A 294 5.86 5.42 -3.39
C TRP A 294 6.44 4.34 -2.47
N HIS A 295 7.54 4.67 -1.79
CA HIS A 295 8.15 3.83 -0.75
C HIS A 295 8.68 2.46 -1.25
N GLY A 296 9.03 2.35 -2.54
CA GLY A 296 9.70 1.16 -3.11
C GLY A 296 11.18 1.08 -2.70
N GLY A 297 11.99 0.26 -3.38
CA GLY A 297 13.43 0.16 -3.08
C GLY A 297 13.80 -0.94 -2.08
N ALA A 298 12.90 -1.89 -1.78
CA ALA A 298 13.21 -2.89 -0.75
C ALA A 298 14.30 -3.87 -1.23
N VAL A 299 15.30 -4.12 -0.37
CA VAL A 299 16.32 -5.15 -0.55
C VAL A 299 15.66 -6.52 -0.68
N VAL A 300 15.85 -7.18 -1.82
CA VAL A 300 15.30 -8.53 -2.08
C VAL A 300 16.38 -9.62 -2.09
N GLY A 301 17.65 -9.22 -2.02
CA GLY A 301 18.85 -10.04 -1.80
C GLY A 301 20.05 -9.14 -1.47
N ALA A 302 21.21 -9.69 -1.08
CA ALA A 302 22.40 -8.86 -0.86
C ALA A 302 22.87 -8.24 -2.20
N ASN A 303 23.01 -6.91 -2.25
CA ASN A 303 23.31 -6.15 -3.48
C ASN A 303 22.33 -6.50 -4.63
N ASN A 304 21.04 -6.47 -4.32
CA ASN A 304 19.93 -6.75 -5.24
C ASN A 304 18.75 -5.97 -4.70
N GLU A 305 18.83 -4.66 -4.88
CA GLU A 305 17.77 -3.72 -4.57
C GLU A 305 16.83 -3.68 -5.80
N ILE A 306 15.60 -3.16 -5.65
CA ILE A 306 14.70 -3.01 -6.81
C ILE A 306 14.11 -1.61 -6.78
N ASN A 307 14.16 -0.95 -7.92
CA ASN A 307 13.84 0.45 -8.15
C ASN A 307 12.35 0.79 -8.07
N GLY A 308 12.02 2.08 -8.13
CA GLY A 308 10.64 2.54 -8.09
C GLY A 308 9.85 2.03 -9.28
N ILE A 309 10.27 2.43 -10.49
CA ILE A 309 9.78 1.87 -11.75
C ILE A 309 10.98 1.43 -12.60
N THR A 310 11.10 0.12 -12.81
CA THR A 310 12.15 -0.49 -13.64
C THR A 310 11.64 -0.81 -15.04
N PHE A 311 12.39 -0.38 -16.06
CA PHE A 311 12.15 -0.72 -17.46
C PHE A 311 13.25 -1.62 -18.01
N GLY A 312 13.06 -2.94 -17.91
CA GLY A 312 13.96 -3.93 -18.51
C GLY A 312 13.65 -4.14 -19.98
N GLY A 313 14.41 -3.54 -20.91
CA GLY A 313 14.25 -3.77 -22.34
C GLY A 313 12.83 -3.42 -22.85
N VAL A 314 12.19 -2.38 -22.32
CA VAL A 314 10.83 -1.99 -22.68
C VAL A 314 10.79 -1.23 -24.01
N GLY A 315 9.83 -1.56 -24.87
CA GLY A 315 9.74 -0.99 -26.21
C GLY A 315 9.01 0.35 -26.28
N SER A 316 9.26 1.09 -27.37
CA SER A 316 8.66 2.39 -27.68
C SER A 316 7.14 2.37 -27.89
N GLY A 317 6.52 1.19 -27.99
CA GLY A 317 5.06 1.03 -28.03
C GLY A 317 4.41 1.15 -26.65
N THR A 318 5.18 1.15 -25.57
CA THR A 318 4.69 1.37 -24.20
C THR A 318 4.47 2.87 -23.98
N VAL A 319 3.31 3.25 -23.43
CA VAL A 319 3.01 4.64 -23.09
C VAL A 319 3.35 4.88 -21.62
N VAL A 320 4.21 5.86 -21.33
CA VAL A 320 4.54 6.28 -19.97
C VAL A 320 4.46 7.80 -19.91
N ASP A 321 3.42 8.30 -19.24
CA ASP A 321 3.08 9.72 -19.25
C ASP A 321 2.52 10.14 -17.87
N HIS A 322 2.97 11.25 -17.28
CA HIS A 322 2.57 11.68 -15.93
C HIS A 322 2.76 10.59 -14.84
N CYS A 323 3.98 10.07 -14.66
CA CYS A 323 4.27 9.13 -13.57
C CYS A 323 5.14 9.77 -12.48
N GLU A 324 4.93 9.37 -11.23
CA GLU A 324 5.69 9.85 -10.08
C GLU A 324 6.29 8.69 -9.30
N VAL A 325 7.57 8.85 -8.92
CA VAL A 325 8.22 8.02 -7.92
C VAL A 325 8.62 8.88 -6.73
N ALA A 326 8.32 8.44 -5.51
CA ALA A 326 8.69 9.17 -4.31
C ALA A 326 9.12 8.24 -3.16
N TYR A 327 10.11 8.66 -2.38
CA TYR A 327 10.60 7.91 -1.21
C TYR A 327 11.05 6.48 -1.55
N ASN A 328 11.56 6.26 -2.76
CA ASN A 328 12.23 5.01 -3.10
C ASN A 328 13.58 4.94 -2.36
N VAL A 329 14.01 3.78 -1.86
CA VAL A 329 15.39 3.63 -1.33
C VAL A 329 16.38 3.73 -2.46
N ASP A 330 16.11 2.99 -3.51
CA ASP A 330 16.93 2.90 -4.71
C ASP A 330 16.46 3.94 -5.73
N ASP A 331 16.68 3.72 -7.02
CA ASP A 331 16.34 4.67 -8.07
C ASP A 331 14.86 5.00 -8.20
N GLY A 332 14.60 6.19 -8.71
CA GLY A 332 13.28 6.64 -9.13
C GLY A 332 12.80 5.82 -10.33
N PHE A 333 13.36 6.13 -11.49
CA PHE A 333 13.11 5.42 -12.74
C PHE A 333 14.41 4.91 -13.31
N GLU A 334 14.45 3.62 -13.59
CA GLU A 334 15.67 2.95 -14.05
C GLU A 334 15.39 2.24 -15.38
N PHE A 335 16.29 2.44 -16.35
CA PHE A 335 16.15 1.94 -17.72
C PHE A 335 17.28 0.98 -18.07
N PHE A 336 17.04 -0.32 -17.91
CA PHE A 336 17.95 -1.35 -18.40
C PHE A 336 17.72 -1.64 -19.89
N GLY A 337 18.34 -0.84 -20.73
CA GLY A 337 18.19 -0.92 -22.18
C GLY A 337 16.77 -0.60 -22.65
N GLY A 338 16.45 -0.97 -23.89
CA GLY A 338 15.14 -0.73 -24.48
C GLY A 338 15.01 0.64 -25.16
N THR A 339 13.78 1.01 -25.50
CA THR A 339 13.46 2.16 -26.38
C THR A 339 12.18 2.89 -25.95
N VAL A 340 11.68 2.61 -24.75
CA VAL A 340 10.48 3.28 -24.20
C VAL A 340 10.68 4.80 -24.24
N ASN A 341 9.60 5.54 -24.54
CA ASN A 341 9.62 6.99 -24.49
C ASN A 341 8.74 7.45 -23.33
N VAL A 342 9.18 8.50 -22.62
CA VAL A 342 8.55 8.94 -21.38
C VAL A 342 8.29 10.45 -21.37
N LYS A 343 7.15 10.87 -20.78
CA LYS A 343 6.81 12.29 -20.68
C LYS A 343 6.23 12.63 -19.30
N TYR A 344 6.53 13.81 -18.77
CA TYR A 344 6.01 14.27 -17.47
C TYR A 344 6.33 13.29 -16.32
N LEU A 345 7.61 13.05 -16.07
CA LEU A 345 8.06 12.16 -14.99
C LEU A 345 8.59 12.97 -13.81
N SER A 346 8.18 12.63 -12.59
CA SER A 346 8.64 13.28 -11.38
C SER A 346 9.24 12.30 -10.39
N VAL A 347 10.39 12.66 -9.82
CA VAL A 347 11.10 11.87 -8.80
C VAL A 347 11.33 12.73 -7.57
N LEU A 348 10.94 12.22 -6.41
CA LEU A 348 10.96 12.97 -5.16
C LEU A 348 11.65 12.19 -4.07
N PHE A 349 12.75 12.74 -3.55
CA PHE A 349 13.39 12.25 -2.33
C PHE A 349 13.68 10.75 -2.38
N VAL A 350 14.29 10.27 -3.46
CA VAL A 350 14.83 8.91 -3.56
C VAL A 350 16.15 8.79 -2.77
N GLY A 351 16.62 7.58 -2.53
CA GLY A 351 17.86 7.32 -1.79
C GLY A 351 19.06 7.04 -2.68
N ASP A 352 18.84 6.69 -3.94
CA ASP A 352 19.87 6.59 -4.97
C ASP A 352 19.57 7.58 -6.10
N ASP A 353 19.44 7.13 -7.36
CA ASP A 353 19.34 8.02 -8.50
C ASP A 353 17.92 8.43 -8.89
N GLY A 354 17.78 9.66 -9.36
CA GLY A 354 16.51 10.15 -9.89
C GLY A 354 16.08 9.36 -11.12
N PHE A 355 16.91 9.44 -12.16
CA PHE A 355 16.79 8.66 -13.38
C PHE A 355 18.12 7.96 -13.63
N ASP A 356 18.11 6.63 -13.68
CA ASP A 356 19.25 5.85 -14.11
C ASP A 356 18.96 5.23 -15.49
N THR A 357 19.92 5.32 -16.41
CA THR A 357 19.84 4.62 -17.69
C THR A 357 21.08 3.81 -17.92
N ASP A 358 20.89 2.55 -18.28
CA ASP A 358 22.01 1.65 -18.47
C ASP A 358 21.74 0.66 -19.62
N GLN A 359 22.73 -0.18 -19.93
CA GLN A 359 22.58 -1.38 -20.76
C GLN A 359 21.98 -1.16 -22.16
N GLY A 360 22.26 -0.01 -22.76
CA GLY A 360 21.94 0.28 -24.16
C GLY A 360 20.59 0.95 -24.36
N TYR A 361 20.11 1.75 -23.40
CA TYR A 361 18.82 2.43 -23.49
C TYR A 361 18.82 3.51 -24.58
N ILE A 362 17.93 3.41 -25.56
CA ILE A 362 17.77 4.37 -26.65
C ILE A 362 16.30 4.86 -26.69
N GLY A 363 15.90 5.57 -25.65
CA GLY A 363 14.58 6.19 -25.53
C GLY A 363 14.62 7.72 -25.53
N LYS A 364 13.43 8.33 -25.53
CA LYS A 364 13.23 9.79 -25.46
C LYS A 364 12.53 10.17 -24.17
N GLY A 365 12.89 11.31 -23.60
CA GLY A 365 12.29 11.86 -22.39
C GLY A 365 12.00 13.35 -22.56
N GLN A 366 10.81 13.80 -22.14
CA GLN A 366 10.52 15.24 -22.07
C GLN A 366 9.70 15.62 -20.82
N PHE A 367 10.04 16.75 -20.19
CA PHE A 367 9.41 17.22 -18.95
C PHE A 367 9.72 16.29 -17.77
N LEU A 368 11.01 16.15 -17.48
CA LEU A 368 11.53 15.31 -16.39
C LEU A 368 11.89 16.19 -15.19
N PHE A 369 11.44 15.82 -14.00
CA PHE A 369 11.63 16.62 -12.79
C PHE A 369 12.17 15.78 -11.64
N VAL A 370 13.23 16.25 -10.99
CA VAL A 370 13.80 15.60 -9.80
C VAL A 370 13.95 16.63 -8.69
N ILE A 371 13.48 16.27 -7.49
CA ILE A 371 13.98 16.84 -6.24
C ILE A 371 14.75 15.74 -5.54
N GLU A 372 16.07 15.84 -5.62
CA GLU A 372 16.97 14.98 -4.91
C GLU A 372 16.91 15.33 -3.42
N GLY A 373 16.74 14.31 -2.58
CA GLY A 373 16.77 14.51 -1.14
C GLY A 373 18.20 14.79 -0.66
N LEU A 374 18.34 15.09 0.63
CA LEU A 374 19.66 15.24 1.26
C LEU A 374 20.51 13.95 1.26
N THR A 375 19.92 12.81 0.89
CA THR A 375 20.50 11.47 0.92
C THR A 375 20.18 10.66 -0.33
N GLY A 376 19.90 11.29 -1.47
CA GLY A 376 19.97 10.59 -2.78
C GLY A 376 21.43 10.38 -3.20
N ASP A 377 21.71 9.83 -4.38
CA ASP A 377 23.05 9.84 -4.98
C ASP A 377 23.16 10.74 -6.20
N HIS A 378 22.38 10.60 -7.26
CA HIS A 378 22.38 11.57 -8.35
C HIS A 378 20.94 11.90 -8.78
N SER A 379 20.78 13.05 -9.45
CA SER A 379 19.49 13.33 -10.08
C SER A 379 19.36 12.59 -11.41
N MET A 380 20.50 12.31 -12.05
CA MET A 380 20.62 11.45 -13.22
C MET A 380 21.96 10.70 -13.15
N GLU A 381 21.94 9.38 -13.17
CA GLU A 381 23.07 8.53 -13.57
C GLU A 381 22.79 8.04 -14.99
N ILE A 382 23.80 8.08 -15.86
CA ILE A 382 23.61 7.81 -17.28
C ILE A 382 24.81 7.00 -17.75
N ASP A 383 24.56 5.72 -17.97
CA ASP A 383 25.55 4.67 -18.05
C ASP A 383 25.30 3.80 -19.29
N SER A 384 26.20 2.89 -19.61
CA SER A 384 26.01 1.98 -20.75
C SER A 384 26.86 0.72 -20.72
N GLY A 385 27.99 0.74 -20.03
CA GLY A 385 29.01 -0.30 -20.06
C GLY A 385 28.49 -1.66 -19.63
N VAL A 386 29.24 -2.71 -19.98
CA VAL A 386 28.99 -4.04 -19.39
C VAL A 386 30.32 -4.61 -18.91
N GLY A 387 30.47 -4.68 -17.60
CA GLY A 387 31.71 -5.10 -16.96
C GLY A 387 32.85 -4.16 -17.35
N THR A 388 33.96 -4.69 -17.87
CA THR A 388 35.10 -3.85 -18.28
C THR A 388 34.98 -3.31 -19.72
N ASN A 389 33.86 -3.55 -20.42
CA ASN A 389 33.67 -3.13 -21.80
C ASN A 389 32.79 -1.88 -21.89
N GLN A 390 33.43 -0.72 -21.91
CA GLN A 390 32.79 0.59 -22.06
C GLN A 390 32.46 0.96 -23.51
N ASP A 391 32.65 0.05 -24.47
CA ASP A 391 32.32 0.25 -25.89
C ASP A 391 31.30 -0.78 -26.40
N VAL A 392 30.54 -1.39 -25.50
CA VAL A 392 29.48 -2.35 -25.83
C VAL A 392 28.36 -1.67 -26.64
N THR A 393 27.74 -2.41 -27.57
CA THR A 393 26.66 -1.91 -28.44
C THR A 393 25.39 -2.75 -28.31
N PRO A 394 24.18 -2.15 -28.47
CA PRO A 394 23.93 -0.72 -28.58
C PRO A 394 24.38 0.05 -27.33
N ARG A 395 24.98 1.22 -27.52
CA ARG A 395 25.34 2.08 -26.39
C ARG A 395 24.10 2.87 -25.96
N SER A 396 23.94 3.07 -24.65
CA SER A 396 22.88 3.92 -24.13
C SER A 396 22.99 5.31 -24.77
N HIS A 397 21.87 5.84 -25.21
CA HIS A 397 21.79 7.12 -25.87
C HIS A 397 20.43 7.78 -25.57
N PRO A 398 20.12 8.06 -24.29
CA PRO A 398 18.89 8.76 -23.94
C PRO A 398 18.85 10.13 -24.60
N ALA A 399 17.66 10.53 -25.05
CA ALA A 399 17.41 11.86 -25.56
C ALA A 399 16.43 12.60 -24.64
N PHE A 400 16.98 13.29 -23.64
CA PHE A 400 16.22 13.98 -22.60
C PHE A 400 16.21 15.49 -22.83
N TYR A 401 15.03 16.05 -22.99
CA TYR A 401 14.82 17.48 -23.20
C TYR A 401 13.89 18.06 -22.16
N SER A 402 14.07 19.34 -21.82
CA SER A 402 13.16 20.04 -20.90
C SER A 402 13.09 19.35 -19.53
N PHE A 403 14.23 19.24 -18.86
CA PHE A 403 14.36 18.59 -17.56
C PHE A 403 14.82 19.56 -16.48
N THR A 404 14.41 19.33 -15.23
CA THR A 404 14.78 20.16 -14.07
C THR A 404 15.24 19.28 -12.93
N LEU A 405 16.51 19.42 -12.56
CA LEU A 405 17.18 18.71 -11.47
C LEU A 405 17.44 19.70 -10.33
N ILE A 406 16.92 19.41 -9.15
CA ILE A 406 17.08 20.22 -7.94
C ILE A 406 17.66 19.29 -6.87
N GLY A 407 18.90 19.51 -6.44
CA GLY A 407 19.58 18.52 -5.59
C GLY A 407 20.97 18.94 -5.15
N GLY A 408 21.66 18.11 -4.38
CA GLY A 408 23.00 18.35 -3.83
C GLY A 408 23.00 19.27 -2.59
N GLY A 409 22.35 20.41 -2.67
CA GLY A 409 22.34 21.44 -1.63
C GLY A 409 23.65 22.23 -1.55
N THR A 410 23.69 23.36 -0.84
CA THR A 410 24.91 24.20 -0.73
C THR A 410 25.41 24.29 0.70
N GLY A 411 26.73 24.24 0.93
CA GLY A 411 27.35 24.51 2.22
C GLY A 411 27.52 23.28 3.12
N THR A 412 27.83 23.49 4.41
CA THR A 412 28.14 22.39 5.35
C THR A 412 26.92 21.51 5.61
N GLY A 413 27.05 20.20 5.36
CA GLY A 413 25.98 19.21 5.51
C GLY A 413 25.16 18.94 4.24
N ALA A 414 25.51 19.59 3.13
CA ALA A 414 25.02 19.24 1.80
C ALA A 414 25.63 17.91 1.31
N ARG A 415 24.89 17.21 0.45
CA ARG A 415 25.23 15.88 -0.06
C ARG A 415 26.47 15.97 -0.96
N THR A 416 27.45 15.10 -0.79
CA THR A 416 28.60 15.02 -1.71
C THR A 416 28.18 14.41 -3.05
N GLY A 417 28.53 15.05 -4.16
CA GLY A 417 28.28 14.55 -5.52
C GLY A 417 27.78 15.63 -6.48
N GLU A 418 27.61 15.23 -7.74
CA GLU A 418 27.03 16.02 -8.82
C GLU A 418 25.55 15.73 -9.00
N LEU A 419 24.88 16.59 -9.78
CA LEU A 419 23.49 16.34 -10.15
C LEU A 419 23.35 15.32 -11.27
N MET A 420 24.32 15.27 -12.17
CA MET A 420 24.32 14.35 -13.30
C MET A 420 25.67 13.67 -13.43
N HIS A 421 25.70 12.38 -13.19
CA HIS A 421 26.85 11.53 -13.43
C HIS A 421 26.74 10.91 -14.83
N VAL A 422 27.84 10.95 -15.57
CA VAL A 422 27.91 10.46 -16.94
C VAL A 422 29.06 9.49 -17.02
N ASN A 423 28.75 8.19 -17.02
CA ASN A 423 29.77 7.16 -16.88
C ASN A 423 29.69 6.08 -17.98
N ASP A 424 30.59 5.09 -17.90
CA ASP A 424 30.57 3.83 -18.65
C ASP A 424 30.33 3.94 -20.16
N GLY A 425 30.96 4.97 -20.73
CA GLY A 425 30.94 5.28 -22.14
C GLY A 425 29.56 5.69 -22.68
N THR A 426 28.60 6.11 -21.85
CA THR A 426 27.26 6.44 -22.34
C THR A 426 27.25 7.54 -23.41
N GLY A 427 26.35 7.42 -24.39
CA GLY A 427 25.99 8.50 -25.31
C GLY A 427 24.86 9.36 -24.74
N GLY A 428 24.34 10.33 -25.51
CA GLY A 428 23.22 11.12 -25.00
C GLY A 428 22.85 12.34 -25.82
N LYS A 429 21.64 12.86 -25.61
CA LYS A 429 21.24 14.19 -26.07
C LYS A 429 20.49 14.91 -24.96
N PHE A 430 21.08 15.98 -24.45
CA PHE A 430 20.54 16.73 -23.32
C PHE A 430 20.39 18.21 -23.67
N GLY A 431 19.14 18.67 -23.77
CA GLY A 431 18.81 20.04 -24.17
C GLY A 431 17.67 20.66 -23.36
N ASN A 432 17.59 21.99 -23.32
CA ASN A 432 16.64 22.73 -22.48
C ASN A 432 16.62 22.30 -20.99
N GLY A 433 17.74 21.84 -20.45
CA GLY A 433 17.89 21.39 -19.06
C GLY A 433 18.14 22.52 -18.06
N ILE A 434 17.77 22.26 -16.80
CA ILE A 434 18.11 23.09 -15.64
C ILE A 434 18.67 22.18 -14.55
N LEU A 435 19.89 22.48 -14.10
CA LEU A 435 20.54 21.87 -12.94
C LEU A 435 20.72 22.95 -11.88
N ALA A 436 20.09 22.80 -10.72
CA ALA A 436 20.05 23.81 -9.69
C ALA A 436 20.40 23.26 -8.31
N TYR A 437 21.08 24.11 -7.52
CA TYR A 437 21.54 23.85 -6.16
C TYR A 437 22.59 22.73 -5.96
N PRO A 438 23.46 22.38 -6.93
CA PRO A 438 24.46 21.33 -6.71
C PRO A 438 25.39 21.65 -5.55
N HIS A 439 25.90 20.63 -4.86
CA HIS A 439 26.89 20.80 -3.78
C HIS A 439 28.29 21.06 -4.29
N LEU A 440 28.66 20.43 -5.42
CA LEU A 440 29.97 20.59 -6.04
C LEU A 440 29.85 20.85 -7.53
N ASN A 441 29.41 19.85 -8.29
CA ASN A 441 29.40 19.91 -9.74
C ASN A 441 27.98 19.78 -10.30
N GLY A 442 27.74 20.40 -11.46
CA GLY A 442 26.54 20.13 -12.25
C GLY A 442 26.63 18.75 -12.92
N LEU A 443 27.65 18.57 -13.77
CA LEU A 443 27.97 17.32 -14.45
C LEU A 443 29.34 16.78 -14.01
N LEU A 444 29.44 15.47 -13.85
CA LEU A 444 30.70 14.74 -13.77
C LEU A 444 30.78 13.73 -14.91
N PHE A 445 31.96 13.62 -15.53
CA PHE A 445 32.25 12.58 -16.50
C PHE A 445 33.23 11.55 -15.92
N GLU A 446 32.88 10.28 -16.09
CA GLU A 446 33.68 9.12 -15.72
C GLU A 446 33.69 8.08 -16.86
N ASP A 447 34.73 7.23 -16.87
CA ASP A 447 34.95 6.08 -17.76
C ASP A 447 34.32 6.13 -19.18
N CYS A 448 34.70 7.15 -19.94
CA CYS A 448 34.09 7.60 -21.19
C CYS A 448 34.12 6.65 -22.41
N GLY A 449 34.68 5.44 -22.30
CA GLY A 449 34.93 4.55 -23.43
C GLY A 449 35.93 5.13 -24.45
N SER A 450 36.28 4.34 -25.48
CA SER A 450 37.30 4.73 -26.46
C SER A 450 36.73 5.24 -27.79
N THR A 451 35.45 4.99 -28.05
CA THR A 451 34.82 5.25 -29.35
C THR A 451 33.86 6.44 -29.38
N LEU A 452 33.55 7.03 -28.22
CA LEU A 452 32.56 8.09 -28.11
C LEU A 452 33.15 9.47 -28.47
N SER A 453 32.33 10.28 -29.14
CA SER A 453 32.63 11.70 -29.35
C SER A 453 31.74 12.59 -28.46
N TYR A 454 32.32 13.67 -27.95
CA TYR A 454 31.62 14.65 -27.11
C TYR A 454 31.39 15.92 -27.94
N THR A 455 30.15 16.41 -28.02
CA THR A 455 29.83 17.68 -28.70
C THR A 455 28.82 18.58 -27.97
N GLN A 456 28.97 19.91 -28.07
CA GLN A 456 27.92 20.89 -27.72
C GLN A 456 27.19 21.45 -28.96
N THR A 457 27.51 20.93 -30.14
CA THR A 457 26.81 21.21 -31.39
C THR A 457 26.14 19.93 -31.86
N LEU A 458 24.81 19.94 -31.97
CA LEU A 458 24.06 18.81 -32.52
C LEU A 458 24.66 18.46 -33.90
N PRO A 459 25.09 17.20 -34.12
CA PRO A 459 25.43 16.72 -35.46
C PRO A 459 24.24 17.00 -36.40
N ALA A 460 24.52 17.36 -37.67
CA ALA A 460 23.53 17.85 -38.64
C ALA A 460 22.18 17.12 -38.58
N ALA A 461 21.08 17.82 -38.88
CA ALA A 461 19.67 17.37 -38.72
C ALA A 461 19.31 15.99 -39.32
N SER A 462 20.20 15.38 -40.11
CA SER A 462 20.09 14.02 -40.66
C SER A 462 20.57 12.89 -39.71
N VAL A 463 21.16 13.20 -38.55
CA VAL A 463 21.66 12.16 -37.62
C VAL A 463 20.52 11.68 -36.74
N SER A 464 20.10 10.43 -36.92
CA SER A 464 19.03 9.81 -36.12
C SER A 464 19.26 9.97 -34.62
N ILE A 465 18.17 10.15 -33.88
CA ILE A 465 18.18 10.16 -32.41
C ILE A 465 18.75 8.86 -31.82
N SER A 466 18.72 7.78 -32.61
CA SER A 466 19.23 6.45 -32.29
C SER A 466 20.65 6.16 -32.80
N ASN A 467 21.46 7.17 -33.15
CA ASN A 467 22.86 6.98 -33.53
C ASN A 467 23.80 7.06 -32.31
N PRO A 468 24.26 5.93 -31.71
CA PRO A 468 25.01 5.86 -30.45
C PRO A 468 26.43 6.48 -30.46
N GLY A 469 26.89 7.13 -31.53
CA GLY A 469 28.30 7.54 -31.66
C GLY A 469 28.73 8.81 -30.91
N TYR A 470 27.87 9.42 -30.10
CA TYR A 470 28.20 10.69 -29.43
C TYR A 470 27.37 10.96 -28.17
N LEU A 471 27.91 11.85 -27.33
CA LEU A 471 27.17 12.55 -26.29
C LEU A 471 27.07 14.04 -26.65
N TYR A 472 25.83 14.52 -26.73
CA TYR A 472 25.48 15.92 -26.91
C TYR A 472 24.92 16.52 -25.64
N PHE A 473 25.56 17.58 -25.17
CA PHE A 473 25.05 18.41 -24.08
C PHE A 473 24.98 19.86 -24.54
N SER A 474 23.79 20.45 -24.52
CA SER A 474 23.60 21.81 -25.02
C SER A 474 24.31 22.85 -24.15
N ALA A 475 25.05 23.76 -24.78
CA ALA A 475 25.57 24.95 -24.13
C ALA A 475 24.46 25.89 -23.61
N ASN A 476 23.23 25.71 -24.11
CA ASN A 476 22.06 26.48 -23.66
C ASN A 476 21.47 25.97 -22.35
N ASN A 477 21.84 24.79 -21.86
CA ASN A 477 21.39 24.29 -20.55
C ASN A 477 21.80 25.26 -19.44
N ILE A 478 21.02 25.32 -18.36
CA ILE A 478 21.34 26.14 -17.18
C ILE A 478 21.96 25.24 -16.12
N ILE A 479 23.11 25.64 -15.61
CA ILE A 479 23.76 25.01 -14.46
C ILE A 479 24.06 26.11 -13.43
N ASP A 480 23.33 26.09 -12.31
CA ASP A 480 23.40 27.10 -11.24
C ASP A 480 24.47 26.72 -10.21
N THR A 481 25.74 26.85 -10.60
CA THR A 481 26.91 26.58 -9.75
C THR A 481 27.58 27.87 -9.29
N ALA A 482 28.37 27.77 -8.22
CA ALA A 482 29.16 28.90 -7.71
C ALA A 482 30.31 29.31 -8.65
N THR A 483 30.83 28.39 -9.48
CA THR A 483 31.96 28.66 -10.38
C THR A 483 31.78 27.97 -11.73
N SER A 484 32.51 28.44 -12.76
CA SER A 484 32.47 27.83 -14.11
C SER A 484 33.08 26.43 -14.10
N ALA A 485 34.14 26.24 -13.32
CA ALA A 485 34.79 24.94 -13.17
C ALA A 485 33.87 23.89 -12.53
N SER A 486 32.91 24.32 -11.73
CA SER A 486 31.88 23.47 -11.13
C SER A 486 30.77 23.08 -12.11
N GLN A 487 30.69 23.64 -13.32
CA GLN A 487 29.61 23.28 -14.24
C GLN A 487 29.81 21.87 -14.82
N VAL A 488 31.06 21.55 -15.19
CA VAL A 488 31.46 20.28 -15.80
C VAL A 488 32.80 19.87 -15.20
N ALA A 489 32.84 18.69 -14.60
CA ALA A 489 34.04 18.12 -14.00
C ALA A 489 34.41 16.77 -14.64
N LEU A 490 35.67 16.35 -14.44
CA LEU A 490 36.13 14.99 -14.72
C LEU A 490 36.40 14.27 -13.41
N HIS A 491 36.02 13.00 -13.35
CA HIS A 491 36.40 12.13 -12.24
C HIS A 491 37.93 12.01 -12.18
N THR A 492 38.50 12.13 -10.97
CA THR A 492 39.95 12.03 -10.76
C THR A 492 40.33 10.59 -10.39
N GLY A 493 40.95 9.83 -11.29
CA GLY A 493 41.29 8.42 -11.04
C GLY A 493 42.01 7.72 -12.20
N THR A 494 42.08 6.38 -12.16
CA THR A 494 42.68 5.52 -13.20
C THR A 494 41.66 5.01 -14.23
N THR A 495 40.66 5.82 -14.58
CA THR A 495 39.61 5.50 -15.56
C THR A 495 40.00 5.92 -16.98
N ALA A 496 39.27 5.46 -18.01
CA ALA A 496 39.53 5.88 -19.39
C ALA A 496 39.39 7.40 -19.52
N ALA A 497 40.31 8.03 -20.27
CA ALA A 497 40.38 9.48 -20.36
C ALA A 497 39.14 10.06 -21.06
N CYS A 498 38.30 10.74 -20.29
CA CYS A 498 37.25 11.62 -20.76
C CYS A 498 37.84 12.89 -21.37
N THR A 499 37.42 13.27 -22.58
CA THR A 499 37.83 14.52 -23.26
C THR A 499 36.82 15.70 -23.28
N PRO A 500 35.62 15.68 -22.64
CA PRO A 500 34.66 16.79 -22.74
C PRO A 500 35.03 18.03 -21.89
N ALA A 501 35.73 17.90 -20.77
CA ALA A 501 35.61 18.86 -19.67
C ALA A 501 36.33 20.21 -19.80
N ASP A 502 37.44 20.33 -20.52
CA ASP A 502 38.23 21.58 -20.45
C ASP A 502 37.65 22.73 -21.28
N THR A 503 36.61 22.48 -22.10
CA THR A 503 36.07 23.48 -23.05
C THR A 503 34.56 23.65 -23.02
N TRP A 504 33.84 22.76 -22.32
CA TRP A 504 32.39 22.80 -22.27
C TRP A 504 31.90 23.86 -21.30
N THR A 505 30.89 24.61 -21.74
CA THR A 505 30.23 25.62 -20.91
C THR A 505 28.72 25.44 -20.95
N ALA A 506 28.05 25.89 -19.91
CA ALA A 506 26.59 25.99 -19.83
C ALA A 506 26.22 27.42 -19.39
N VAL A 507 24.96 27.81 -19.55
CA VAL A 507 24.46 29.08 -19.02
C VAL A 507 24.57 29.04 -17.49
N MET A 508 25.41 29.91 -16.94
CA MET A 508 25.60 30.00 -15.49
C MET A 508 24.59 30.95 -14.86
N GLY A 509 24.00 30.51 -13.75
CA GLY A 509 23.27 31.35 -12.81
C GLY A 509 21.85 30.88 -12.53
N ALA A 510 21.21 31.59 -11.59
CA ALA A 510 19.90 31.22 -11.07
C ALA A 510 18.84 31.06 -12.19
N PRO A 511 18.14 29.92 -12.26
CA PRO A 511 17.14 29.68 -13.31
C PRO A 511 15.97 30.65 -13.26
N GLY A 512 15.71 31.25 -12.09
CA GLY A 512 14.58 32.14 -11.84
C GLY A 512 13.30 31.40 -11.46
N PHE A 513 13.41 30.37 -10.62
CA PHE A 513 12.25 29.75 -10.00
C PHE A 513 11.48 30.73 -9.12
N ALA A 514 10.17 30.54 -9.00
CA ALA A 514 9.31 31.41 -8.21
C ALA A 514 9.63 31.33 -6.70
N ALA A 515 9.87 30.14 -6.16
CA ALA A 515 10.32 29.95 -4.78
C ALA A 515 10.91 28.53 -4.59
N VAL A 516 12.23 28.41 -4.63
CA VAL A 516 12.95 27.18 -4.25
C VAL A 516 14.04 27.56 -3.27
N ALA A 517 14.14 26.81 -2.18
CA ALA A 517 15.16 26.97 -1.15
C ALA A 517 15.81 25.62 -0.84
N THR A 518 17.04 25.65 -0.29
CA THR A 518 17.75 24.43 0.13
C THR A 518 16.99 23.64 1.21
N THR A 519 16.15 24.29 1.99
CA THR A 519 15.26 23.64 2.97
C THR A 519 14.21 22.74 2.32
N ASP A 520 13.88 22.96 1.04
CA ASP A 520 12.90 22.13 0.32
C ASP A 520 13.45 20.73 -0.01
N LEU A 521 14.77 20.53 0.02
CA LEU A 521 15.40 19.22 -0.18
C LEU A 521 15.07 18.22 0.96
N ALA A 522 14.58 18.72 2.10
CA ALA A 522 14.16 17.93 3.26
C ALA A 522 12.64 17.63 3.28
N GLY A 523 12.05 17.30 2.13
CA GLY A 523 10.64 16.92 2.02
C GLY A 523 9.67 18.03 1.60
N GLY A 524 10.20 19.14 1.07
CA GLY A 524 9.43 20.27 0.56
C GLY A 524 8.79 21.17 1.63
N SER A 525 8.42 22.39 1.24
CA SER A 525 7.71 23.36 2.06
C SER A 525 6.40 23.81 1.42
N ALA A 526 5.47 24.35 2.21
CA ALA A 526 4.22 24.91 1.68
C ALA A 526 4.45 26.09 0.70
N THR A 527 5.65 26.68 0.72
CA THR A 527 6.07 27.76 -0.18
C THR A 527 6.82 27.29 -1.41
N PHE A 528 7.17 26.00 -1.50
CA PHE A 528 7.91 25.45 -2.63
C PHE A 528 7.17 25.68 -3.96
N ASN A 529 7.88 26.22 -4.95
CA ASN A 529 7.37 26.58 -6.26
C ASN A 529 8.50 26.58 -7.31
N PRO A 530 8.68 25.48 -8.05
CA PRO A 530 9.73 25.34 -9.06
C PRO A 530 9.36 25.95 -10.42
N LEU A 531 8.19 26.62 -10.53
CA LEU A 531 7.77 27.22 -11.80
C LEU A 531 8.67 28.39 -12.17
N PRO A 532 9.07 28.53 -13.44
CA PRO A 532 9.95 29.59 -13.86
C PRO A 532 9.21 30.94 -13.95
N LEU A 533 9.85 31.99 -13.46
CA LEU A 533 9.40 33.36 -13.65
C LEU A 533 9.69 33.82 -15.08
N ALA A 534 8.79 34.62 -15.66
CA ALA A 534 8.96 35.14 -17.03
C ALA A 534 10.26 35.95 -17.22
N SER A 535 10.77 36.59 -16.17
CA SER A 535 12.03 37.33 -16.14
C SER A 535 13.25 36.46 -15.82
N GLY A 536 13.07 35.18 -15.48
CA GLY A 536 14.13 34.25 -15.11
C GLY A 536 14.97 33.79 -16.31
N LEU A 537 16.18 33.29 -16.04
CA LEU A 537 17.07 32.77 -17.10
C LEU A 537 16.44 31.61 -17.87
N ALA A 538 15.61 30.79 -17.20
CA ALA A 538 14.86 29.71 -17.83
C ALA A 538 13.97 30.21 -18.98
N CYS A 539 13.31 31.36 -18.81
CA CYS A 539 12.37 31.91 -19.78
C CYS A 539 12.98 32.97 -20.72
N THR A 540 14.10 33.58 -20.38
CA THR A 540 14.71 34.66 -21.18
C THR A 540 15.84 34.19 -22.10
N GLY A 541 16.55 33.10 -21.77
CA GLY A 541 17.67 32.59 -22.58
C GLY A 541 17.25 31.92 -23.89
N THR A 542 18.22 31.53 -24.73
CA THR A 542 18.02 30.74 -25.96
C THR A 542 17.52 29.33 -25.62
N LYS A 543 16.48 28.83 -26.30
CA LYS A 543 15.95 27.45 -26.13
C LYS A 543 16.42 26.60 -27.29
N ASP A 544 16.78 25.36 -27.01
CA ASP A 544 17.09 24.37 -28.02
C ASP A 544 15.82 23.99 -28.78
N ALA A 545 15.94 23.91 -30.11
CA ALA A 545 14.88 23.37 -30.94
C ALA A 545 14.71 21.87 -30.66
N ALA A 546 13.51 21.35 -30.94
CA ALA A 546 13.28 19.91 -30.91
C ALA A 546 14.34 19.18 -31.77
N PRO A 547 14.99 18.13 -31.26
CA PRO A 547 16.04 17.43 -31.99
C PRO A 547 15.46 16.87 -33.29
N ASN A 548 16.05 17.26 -34.43
CA ASN A 548 15.67 16.81 -35.77
C ASN A 548 14.18 17.04 -36.15
N GLY A 549 13.49 17.98 -35.50
CA GLY A 549 12.04 18.19 -35.74
C GLY A 549 11.17 17.00 -35.33
N ASP A 550 11.68 16.15 -34.44
CA ASP A 550 11.00 14.94 -33.98
C ASP A 550 9.69 15.31 -33.24
N PRO A 551 8.53 14.79 -33.68
CA PRO A 551 7.22 15.20 -33.17
C PRO A 551 6.95 14.76 -31.73
N PHE A 552 7.79 13.90 -31.15
CA PHE A 552 7.70 13.55 -29.73
C PHE A 552 7.94 14.77 -28.83
N PHE A 553 8.86 15.66 -29.22
CA PHE A 553 9.26 16.81 -28.42
C PHE A 553 8.37 18.02 -28.74
N SER A 554 7.69 18.50 -27.71
CA SER A 554 6.96 19.76 -27.74
C SER A 554 7.94 20.94 -27.75
N SER A 555 7.62 22.01 -28.48
CA SER A 555 8.34 23.28 -28.34
C SER A 555 8.08 23.91 -26.98
N VAL A 556 9.09 24.56 -26.39
CA VAL A 556 8.97 25.15 -25.05
C VAL A 556 9.21 26.66 -25.03
N SER A 557 8.47 27.37 -24.18
CA SER A 557 8.65 28.80 -23.89
C SER A 557 9.72 29.09 -22.85
N CYS A 558 10.03 28.12 -21.99
CA CYS A 558 11.07 28.18 -20.98
C CYS A 558 11.84 26.86 -20.96
N LYS A 559 13.11 26.89 -20.51
CA LYS A 559 13.89 25.68 -20.21
C LYS A 559 13.32 25.01 -18.96
N GLY A 560 13.64 23.73 -18.79
CA GLY A 560 13.22 22.92 -17.66
C GLY A 560 11.91 22.18 -17.89
N ALA A 561 11.45 21.53 -16.83
CA ALA A 561 10.25 20.70 -16.83
C ALA A 561 8.93 21.48 -16.87
N PHE A 562 8.97 22.80 -16.64
CA PHE A 562 7.79 23.65 -16.54
C PHE A 562 7.87 24.81 -17.54
N GLY A 563 6.81 25.05 -18.30
CA GLY A 563 6.81 26.02 -19.39
C GLY A 563 6.51 27.47 -19.00
N SER A 564 5.97 27.72 -17.80
CA SER A 564 5.59 29.06 -17.33
C SER A 564 5.27 29.09 -15.82
N SER A 565 4.98 30.28 -15.29
CA SER A 565 4.52 30.47 -13.91
C SER A 565 3.12 29.88 -13.61
N THR A 566 2.44 29.32 -14.61
CA THR A 566 1.12 28.67 -14.47
C THR A 566 1.10 27.23 -14.96
N ASP A 567 2.21 26.74 -15.53
CA ASP A 567 2.30 25.39 -16.11
C ASP A 567 2.77 24.39 -15.04
N ASN A 568 1.88 24.10 -14.09
CA ASN A 568 2.17 23.22 -12.97
C ASN A 568 1.48 21.86 -13.14
N TRP A 569 2.05 20.99 -13.97
CA TRP A 569 1.51 19.65 -14.19
C TRP A 569 1.54 18.76 -12.94
N LEU A 570 2.38 19.07 -11.93
CA LEU A 570 2.39 18.38 -10.63
C LEU A 570 1.18 18.70 -9.75
N ALA A 571 0.51 19.83 -9.97
CA ALA A 571 -0.46 20.41 -9.04
C ALA A 571 -1.67 19.51 -8.73
N GLY A 572 -2.00 18.58 -9.62
CA GLY A 572 -3.21 17.76 -9.50
C GLY A 572 -3.04 16.46 -8.72
N TYR A 573 -1.85 15.84 -8.78
CA TYR A 573 -1.68 14.44 -8.38
C TYR A 573 -0.40 14.12 -7.60
N SER A 574 0.63 14.96 -7.69
CA SER A 574 1.92 14.71 -7.06
C SER A 574 1.83 14.61 -5.54
N TRP A 575 2.78 13.94 -4.92
CA TRP A 575 2.89 13.90 -3.47
C TRP A 575 3.00 15.31 -2.88
N LEU A 576 3.83 16.19 -3.47
CA LEU A 576 3.99 17.57 -3.03
C LEU A 576 2.66 18.32 -3.01
N ALA A 577 1.86 18.19 -4.08
CA ALA A 577 0.56 18.82 -4.16
C ALA A 577 -0.41 18.26 -3.12
N CYS A 578 -0.55 16.93 -3.06
CA CYS A 578 -1.54 16.28 -2.19
C CYS A 578 -1.21 16.40 -0.69
N SER A 579 0.07 16.59 -0.35
CA SER A 579 0.57 16.78 1.02
C SER A 579 0.68 18.25 1.46
N GLY A 580 0.29 19.20 0.60
CA GLY A 580 0.36 20.63 0.93
C GLY A 580 1.79 21.19 1.01
N LYS A 581 2.73 20.58 0.28
CA LYS A 581 4.16 20.89 0.24
C LYS A 581 4.58 21.60 -1.04
N MET A 582 3.65 22.30 -1.68
CA MET A 582 3.93 23.21 -2.79
C MET A 582 2.81 24.24 -2.97
N VAL A 583 3.17 25.38 -3.54
CA VAL A 583 2.23 26.43 -3.95
C VAL A 583 1.45 25.99 -5.18
N GLY A 584 0.19 26.43 -5.27
CA GLY A 584 -0.66 26.15 -6.43
C GLY A 584 -1.17 24.71 -6.48
N SER A 585 -1.13 23.98 -5.36
CA SER A 585 -1.75 22.66 -5.26
C SER A 585 -3.24 22.72 -5.59
N THR A 586 -3.67 21.82 -6.47
CA THR A 586 -5.07 21.58 -6.86
C THR A 586 -5.54 20.18 -6.47
N CYS A 587 -4.72 19.40 -5.76
CA CYS A 587 -5.02 18.04 -5.30
C CYS A 587 -6.08 18.05 -4.18
N THR A 588 -7.32 18.28 -4.61
CA THR A 588 -8.48 18.48 -3.74
C THR A 588 -9.42 17.28 -3.69
N SER A 589 -9.21 16.28 -4.54
CA SER A 589 -10.07 15.09 -4.60
C SER A 589 -9.76 14.10 -3.47
N SER A 590 -10.79 13.44 -2.96
CA SER A 590 -10.63 12.35 -1.98
C SER A 590 -9.80 11.20 -2.54
N ALA A 591 -9.97 10.86 -3.82
CA ALA A 591 -9.25 9.78 -4.48
C ALA A 591 -7.74 10.06 -4.61
N ALA A 592 -7.34 11.27 -5.02
CA ALA A 592 -5.92 11.60 -5.13
C ALA A 592 -5.23 11.65 -3.76
N ARG A 593 -5.97 12.03 -2.70
CA ARG A 593 -5.48 12.04 -1.32
C ARG A 593 -5.63 10.71 -0.58
N ALA A 594 -6.40 9.74 -1.08
CA ALA A 594 -6.71 8.50 -0.36
C ALA A 594 -5.45 7.71 0.01
N ALA A 595 -4.43 7.70 -0.85
CA ALA A 595 -3.16 7.04 -0.59
C ALA A 595 -2.34 7.67 0.56
N LEU A 596 -2.64 8.91 0.96
CA LEU A 596 -1.98 9.60 2.08
C LEU A 596 -2.59 9.26 3.46
N ALA A 597 -3.79 8.64 3.50
CA ALA A 597 -4.46 8.23 4.72
C ALA A 597 -4.53 6.69 4.76
N PRO A 598 -3.67 6.00 5.55
CA PRO A 598 -3.61 4.54 5.53
C PRO A 598 -4.94 3.90 6.02
N PRO A 599 -5.42 2.81 5.40
CA PRO A 599 -6.65 2.12 5.82
C PRO A 599 -6.42 1.13 6.98
N PHE A 600 -5.40 1.37 7.82
CA PHE A 600 -4.97 0.50 8.93
C PHE A 600 -4.92 1.28 10.23
N VAL A 601 -5.16 0.58 11.35
CA VAL A 601 -5.11 1.20 12.67
C VAL A 601 -3.68 1.62 13.02
N THR A 602 -3.52 2.77 13.66
CA THR A 602 -2.23 3.22 14.17
C THR A 602 -1.76 2.30 15.29
N LEU A 603 -0.65 1.59 15.10
CA LEU A 603 -0.04 0.73 16.13
C LEU A 603 0.69 1.58 17.19
N LEU A 604 0.84 1.03 18.40
CA LEU A 604 1.72 1.60 19.41
C LEU A 604 3.19 1.53 18.96
N PRO A 605 4.09 2.38 19.51
CA PRO A 605 5.51 2.39 19.14
C PRO A 605 6.23 1.06 19.34
N ASN A 606 5.76 0.24 20.29
CA ASN A 606 6.27 -1.11 20.50
C ASN A 606 5.28 -2.11 19.89
N VAL A 607 5.78 -2.93 18.95
CA VAL A 607 5.01 -3.99 18.30
C VAL A 607 5.71 -5.33 18.52
N ALA A 608 4.94 -6.36 18.86
CA ALA A 608 5.47 -7.71 19.04
C ALA A 608 4.57 -8.75 18.38
N LEU A 609 5.17 -9.80 17.81
CA LEU A 609 4.43 -10.98 17.40
C LEU A 609 4.01 -11.78 18.63
N VAL A 610 2.77 -12.27 18.63
CA VAL A 610 2.34 -13.28 19.60
C VAL A 610 3.03 -14.59 19.26
N SER A 611 3.64 -15.23 20.26
CA SER A 611 4.36 -16.50 20.08
C SER A 611 3.39 -17.58 19.62
N SER A 612 3.77 -18.42 18.65
CA SER A 612 2.89 -19.51 18.15
C SER A 612 2.54 -20.54 19.24
N HIS A 613 3.38 -20.67 20.28
CA HIS A 613 3.12 -21.52 21.43
C HIS A 613 3.57 -20.86 22.74
N TYR A 614 2.73 -20.96 23.78
CA TYR A 614 3.10 -20.63 25.15
C TYR A 614 3.27 -21.92 25.95
N SER A 615 4.53 -22.27 26.25
CA SER A 615 4.93 -23.44 27.04
C SER A 615 5.27 -23.12 28.50
N SER A 616 5.20 -21.83 28.88
CA SER A 616 5.41 -21.34 30.24
C SER A 616 4.52 -20.13 30.50
N ASN A 617 4.21 -19.88 31.79
CA ASN A 617 3.37 -18.75 32.18
C ASN A 617 3.95 -17.44 31.63
N THR A 618 3.13 -16.71 30.88
CA THR A 618 3.55 -15.49 30.18
C THR A 618 2.55 -14.38 30.41
N ALA A 619 3.04 -13.17 30.70
CA ALA A 619 2.23 -11.97 30.75
C ALA A 619 2.61 -11.04 29.58
N LEU A 620 1.60 -10.57 28.84
CA LEU A 620 1.79 -9.55 27.82
C LEU A 620 1.97 -8.16 28.47
N GLY A 621 2.55 -7.22 27.74
CA GLY A 621 2.72 -5.82 28.13
C GLY A 621 1.59 -4.93 27.62
N ALA A 622 1.03 -4.09 28.49
CA ALA A 622 -0.09 -3.20 28.12
C ALA A 622 0.30 -2.09 27.12
N ASN A 623 1.59 -1.77 27.00
CA ASN A 623 2.15 -0.72 26.13
C ASN A 623 2.68 -1.26 24.78
N ILE A 624 2.28 -2.47 24.41
CA ILE A 624 2.73 -3.17 23.20
C ILE A 624 1.49 -3.50 22.34
N SER A 625 1.57 -3.21 21.04
CA SER A 625 0.64 -3.74 20.06
C SER A 625 1.07 -5.15 19.66
N TYR A 626 0.17 -6.11 19.84
CA TYR A 626 0.49 -7.51 19.54
C TYR A 626 -0.06 -7.93 18.19
N ILE A 627 0.75 -8.61 17.38
CA ILE A 627 0.33 -9.13 16.08
C ILE A 627 0.11 -10.64 16.18
N LEU A 628 -1.12 -11.06 15.93
CA LEU A 628 -1.54 -12.47 15.85
C LEU A 628 -1.47 -12.93 14.39
N ALA A 629 -0.33 -13.49 13.99
CA ALA A 629 -0.06 -13.89 12.60
C ALA A 629 -0.39 -15.36 12.29
N SER A 630 -0.64 -16.19 13.31
CA SER A 630 -0.93 -17.61 13.18
C SER A 630 -1.83 -18.10 14.32
N GLN A 631 -2.18 -19.38 14.31
CA GLN A 631 -2.81 -20.01 15.47
C GLN A 631 -1.80 -20.08 16.63
N VAL A 632 -2.19 -19.53 17.77
CA VAL A 632 -1.39 -19.45 18.99
C VAL A 632 -1.96 -20.39 20.02
N PHE A 633 -1.13 -21.26 20.59
CA PHE A 633 -1.58 -22.28 21.54
C PHE A 633 -1.05 -22.03 22.95
N VAL A 634 -1.95 -21.79 23.90
CA VAL A 634 -1.66 -21.80 25.35
C VAL A 634 -1.77 -23.24 25.83
N GLN A 635 -0.64 -23.84 26.22
CA GLN A 635 -0.55 -25.27 26.54
C GLN A 635 -1.17 -25.63 27.89
N SER A 636 -1.37 -26.93 28.11
CA SER A 636 -1.84 -27.47 29.39
C SER A 636 -0.89 -27.09 30.52
N GLY A 637 -1.44 -26.63 31.65
CA GLY A 637 -0.67 -26.15 32.80
C GLY A 637 -0.06 -24.75 32.63
N VAL A 638 -0.30 -24.08 31.50
CA VAL A 638 0.26 -22.75 31.19
C VAL A 638 -0.82 -21.68 31.29
N THR A 639 -0.45 -20.52 31.84
CA THR A 639 -1.27 -19.32 31.90
C THR A 639 -0.75 -18.24 30.95
N LEU A 640 -1.61 -17.76 30.05
CA LEU A 640 -1.41 -16.50 29.33
C LEU A 640 -2.17 -15.38 30.04
N THR A 641 -1.46 -14.34 30.47
CA THR A 641 -2.06 -13.14 31.08
C THR A 641 -2.08 -11.99 30.09
N ILE A 642 -3.26 -11.46 29.80
CA ILE A 642 -3.47 -10.29 28.95
C ILE A 642 -3.95 -9.12 29.84
N PRO A 643 -3.14 -8.07 30.03
CA PRO A 643 -3.54 -6.89 30.80
C PRO A 643 -4.73 -6.15 30.20
N ALA A 644 -5.50 -5.46 31.04
CA ALA A 644 -6.56 -4.54 30.60
C ALA A 644 -6.00 -3.47 29.64
N GLY A 645 -6.78 -3.10 28.62
CA GLY A 645 -6.40 -2.12 27.60
C GLY A 645 -5.48 -2.67 26.49
N THR A 646 -4.98 -3.90 26.60
CA THR A 646 -4.18 -4.51 25.53
C THR A 646 -5.02 -4.71 24.27
N THR A 647 -4.45 -4.35 23.12
CA THR A 647 -5.01 -4.68 21.79
C THR A 647 -4.13 -5.67 21.06
N ILE A 648 -4.73 -6.75 20.56
CA ILE A 648 -4.10 -7.78 19.75
C ILE A 648 -4.73 -7.74 18.36
N PHE A 649 -3.91 -7.55 17.34
CA PHE A 649 -4.29 -7.40 15.94
C PHE A 649 -3.98 -8.66 15.15
N ALA A 650 -5.01 -9.35 14.69
CA ALA A 650 -4.89 -10.50 13.81
C ALA A 650 -4.64 -10.09 12.36
N LEU A 651 -3.68 -10.76 11.73
CA LEU A 651 -3.43 -10.62 10.30
C LEU A 651 -4.46 -11.45 9.52
N PRO A 652 -5.16 -10.87 8.52
CA PRO A 652 -5.97 -11.67 7.62
C PRO A 652 -5.05 -12.58 6.79
N VAL A 653 -5.46 -13.83 6.56
CA VAL A 653 -4.73 -14.81 5.75
C VAL A 653 -5.53 -15.19 4.50
N PRO A 654 -4.88 -15.64 3.41
CA PRO A 654 -5.57 -16.15 2.22
C PRO A 654 -6.44 -17.38 2.50
N ASN A 655 -7.38 -17.67 1.59
CA ASN A 655 -8.32 -18.79 1.73
C ASN A 655 -7.56 -20.12 1.65
N GLY A 656 -7.96 -21.10 2.45
CA GLY A 656 -7.25 -22.38 2.58
C GLY A 656 -6.03 -22.36 3.51
N VAL A 657 -5.68 -21.20 4.09
CA VAL A 657 -4.70 -21.09 5.18
C VAL A 657 -5.44 -21.01 6.52
N ALA A 658 -4.91 -21.68 7.54
CA ALA A 658 -5.45 -21.63 8.89
C ALA A 658 -5.48 -20.18 9.41
N ALA A 659 -6.68 -19.67 9.69
CA ALA A 659 -6.85 -18.31 10.20
C ALA A 659 -6.14 -18.14 11.55
N PRO A 660 -5.49 -16.98 11.82
CA PRO A 660 -4.88 -16.73 13.12
C PRO A 660 -5.92 -16.74 14.23
N ALA A 661 -5.65 -17.50 15.28
CA ALA A 661 -6.59 -17.71 16.39
C ALA A 661 -5.81 -17.79 17.70
N LEU A 662 -6.42 -17.39 18.81
CA LEU A 662 -5.87 -17.66 20.13
C LEU A 662 -6.57 -18.90 20.70
N VAL A 663 -5.83 -19.99 20.85
CA VAL A 663 -6.33 -21.29 21.29
C VAL A 663 -5.79 -21.60 22.68
N VAL A 664 -6.69 -21.77 23.65
CA VAL A 664 -6.36 -22.26 24.99
C VAL A 664 -6.75 -23.73 25.05
N VAL A 665 -5.74 -24.60 25.12
CA VAL A 665 -5.97 -26.06 25.07
C VAL A 665 -6.45 -26.58 26.43
N LYS A 666 -6.90 -27.84 26.48
CA LYS A 666 -7.31 -28.51 27.73
C LYS A 666 -6.25 -28.36 28.83
N GLY A 667 -6.66 -27.75 29.95
CA GLY A 667 -5.80 -27.50 31.11
C GLY A 667 -4.90 -26.26 30.99
N GLY A 668 -4.93 -25.54 29.87
CA GLY A 668 -4.37 -24.20 29.76
C GLY A 668 -5.30 -23.15 30.37
N MET A 669 -4.78 -21.97 30.68
CA MET A 669 -5.52 -20.88 31.30
C MET A 669 -5.29 -19.54 30.58
N LEU A 670 -6.36 -18.79 30.39
CA LEU A 670 -6.31 -17.40 29.95
C LEU A 670 -6.76 -16.48 31.08
N LEU A 671 -5.89 -15.58 31.51
CA LEU A 671 -6.19 -14.53 32.46
C LEU A 671 -6.31 -13.20 31.71
N ALA A 672 -7.53 -12.82 31.33
CA ALA A 672 -7.83 -11.63 30.53
C ALA A 672 -8.94 -10.79 31.20
N ALA A 673 -8.59 -10.08 32.27
CA ALA A 673 -9.52 -9.26 33.05
C ALA A 673 -9.51 -7.79 32.57
N GLY A 674 -10.25 -7.49 31.49
CA GLY A 674 -10.48 -6.12 31.02
C GLY A 674 -11.50 -5.35 31.87
N THR A 675 -11.59 -4.04 31.68
CA THR A 675 -12.62 -3.19 32.28
C THR A 675 -13.38 -2.42 31.19
N ALA A 676 -14.54 -1.83 31.52
CA ALA A 676 -15.26 -0.98 30.57
C ALA A 676 -14.42 0.22 30.09
N SER A 677 -13.57 0.79 30.97
CA SER A 677 -12.67 1.89 30.62
C SER A 677 -11.38 1.46 29.91
N SER A 678 -11.08 0.16 29.92
CA SER A 678 -9.84 -0.41 29.39
C SER A 678 -10.10 -1.85 28.91
N PRO A 679 -10.94 -2.03 27.88
CA PRO A 679 -11.28 -3.36 27.39
C PRO A 679 -10.05 -4.01 26.77
N ILE A 680 -9.98 -5.34 26.86
CA ILE A 680 -9.01 -6.11 26.09
C ILE A 680 -9.62 -6.34 24.72
N THR A 681 -8.94 -5.88 23.67
CA THR A 681 -9.48 -5.93 22.31
C THR A 681 -8.68 -6.91 21.48
N LEU A 682 -9.35 -7.94 20.94
CA LEU A 682 -8.79 -8.81 19.93
C LEU A 682 -9.54 -8.52 18.63
N THR A 683 -8.83 -7.98 17.65
CA THR A 683 -9.42 -7.48 16.42
C THR A 683 -8.49 -7.72 15.24
N THR A 684 -8.87 -7.31 14.04
CA THR A 684 -7.99 -7.34 12.87
C THR A 684 -7.16 -6.07 12.76
N ILE A 685 -6.01 -6.11 12.10
CA ILE A 685 -5.12 -4.96 11.88
C ILE A 685 -5.72 -3.84 10.99
N LEU A 686 -6.84 -4.13 10.33
CA LEU A 686 -7.55 -3.20 9.44
C LEU A 686 -8.18 -2.06 10.26
N SER A 687 -8.08 -0.80 9.79
CA SER A 687 -8.66 0.33 10.53
C SER A 687 -10.18 0.21 10.60
N GLU A 688 -10.79 0.80 11.62
CA GLU A 688 -12.25 0.91 11.67
C GLU A 688 -12.84 1.68 10.48
N SER A 689 -12.09 2.62 9.91
CA SER A 689 -12.48 3.30 8.65
C SER A 689 -12.51 2.33 7.47
N ALA A 690 -11.63 1.33 7.43
CA ALA A 690 -11.67 0.22 6.49
C ALA A 690 -12.76 -0.82 6.82
N LEU A 691 -13.18 -0.93 8.08
CA LEU A 691 -14.28 -1.81 8.55
C LEU A 691 -15.68 -1.15 8.48
N SER A 692 -15.74 0.16 8.20
CA SER A 692 -17.00 0.90 7.99
C SER A 692 -17.52 0.83 6.56
N GLY A 693 -16.87 0.05 5.69
CA GLY A 693 -17.40 -0.37 4.39
C GLY A 693 -18.63 -1.26 4.59
N SER A 694 -19.76 -0.84 4.04
CA SER A 694 -21.12 -1.33 4.26
C SER A 694 -21.39 -2.76 3.75
N ALA A 695 -20.70 -3.76 4.30
CA ALA A 695 -21.02 -5.16 4.06
C ALA A 695 -22.35 -5.53 4.73
N THR A 696 -23.27 -6.11 3.95
CA THR A 696 -24.41 -6.85 4.50
C THR A 696 -23.88 -8.22 4.90
N ALA A 697 -24.10 -8.70 6.13
CA ALA A 697 -23.74 -10.08 6.50
C ALA A 697 -24.34 -11.06 5.50
N VAL A 698 -23.46 -11.70 4.74
CA VAL A 698 -23.78 -12.93 4.05
C VAL A 698 -23.56 -14.04 5.06
N THR A 699 -24.64 -14.73 5.43
CA THR A 699 -24.54 -16.00 6.15
C THR A 699 -23.84 -17.00 5.26
N ASP A 700 -22.81 -17.62 5.83
CA ASP A 700 -22.06 -18.79 5.37
C ASP A 700 -22.80 -19.63 4.31
N SER A 701 -22.35 -19.50 3.06
CA SER A 701 -22.01 -20.64 2.19
C SER A 701 -21.67 -20.10 0.79
N SER A 702 -20.44 -20.38 0.33
CA SER A 702 -20.01 -20.39 -1.09
C SER A 702 -19.46 -19.13 -1.81
N SER A 703 -19.02 -18.06 -1.14
CA SER A 703 -18.32 -16.96 -1.84
C SER A 703 -16.82 -16.83 -1.49
N ASP A 704 -15.96 -17.10 -2.47
CA ASP A 704 -14.48 -17.14 -2.45
C ASP A 704 -13.75 -15.78 -2.25
N VAL A 705 -14.32 -14.80 -1.53
CA VAL A 705 -13.74 -13.44 -1.45
C VAL A 705 -13.72 -12.90 -0.02
N PHE A 706 -12.56 -12.43 0.43
CA PHE A 706 -12.39 -11.70 1.70
C PHE A 706 -12.89 -10.26 1.55
N ALA A 707 -14.14 -9.94 1.94
CA ALA A 707 -14.65 -8.56 1.96
C ALA A 707 -14.26 -7.82 3.25
N LEU A 708 -13.83 -6.55 3.23
CA LEU A 708 -13.71 -5.75 4.47
C LEU A 708 -15.10 -5.45 5.00
N GLY A 709 -15.35 -5.81 6.26
CA GLY A 709 -16.70 -5.96 6.82
C GLY A 709 -17.20 -7.41 6.86
N ALA A 710 -16.52 -8.37 6.20
CA ALA A 710 -16.84 -9.78 6.34
C ALA A 710 -16.40 -10.34 7.70
N ARG A 711 -17.27 -11.18 8.29
CA ARG A 711 -16.96 -12.04 9.44
C ARG A 711 -15.84 -13.02 9.05
N GLY A 712 -15.11 -13.56 10.04
CA GLY A 712 -14.08 -14.58 9.79
C GLY A 712 -12.68 -14.06 9.39
N LYS A 713 -12.34 -12.79 9.68
CA LYS A 713 -10.99 -12.23 9.42
C LYS A 713 -9.87 -12.81 10.29
N TRP A 714 -10.25 -13.55 11.31
CA TRP A 714 -9.38 -14.29 12.20
C TRP A 714 -10.20 -15.43 12.82
N GLY A 715 -9.54 -16.47 13.31
CA GLY A 715 -10.17 -17.68 13.86
C GLY A 715 -10.73 -17.51 15.28
N GLY A 716 -10.66 -16.30 15.85
CA GLY A 716 -11.27 -15.98 17.13
C GLY A 716 -10.47 -16.45 18.35
N LEU A 717 -11.13 -16.37 19.50
CA LEU A 717 -10.66 -16.92 20.77
C LEU A 717 -11.33 -18.28 21.00
N ILE A 718 -10.53 -19.34 21.10
CA ILE A 718 -10.99 -20.73 21.22
C ILE A 718 -10.56 -21.26 22.59
N LEU A 719 -11.51 -21.65 23.44
CA LEU A 719 -11.27 -22.19 24.78
C LEU A 719 -11.69 -23.66 24.84
N LEU A 720 -10.72 -24.57 24.97
CA LEU A 720 -10.97 -26.01 25.04
C LEU A 720 -11.02 -26.47 26.51
N GLY A 721 -12.22 -26.77 26.99
CA GLY A 721 -12.47 -27.23 28.37
C GLY A 721 -12.45 -28.76 28.56
N ASN A 722 -12.41 -29.17 29.83
CA ASN A 722 -12.54 -30.56 30.31
C ASN A 722 -13.94 -30.86 30.90
N ALA A 723 -14.93 -30.02 30.57
CA ALA A 723 -16.29 -30.25 31.06
C ALA A 723 -16.94 -31.38 30.26
N PRO A 724 -17.73 -32.26 30.89
CA PRO A 724 -18.37 -33.38 30.20
C PRO A 724 -19.15 -32.93 28.97
N THR A 725 -19.00 -33.66 27.86
CA THR A 725 -19.78 -33.44 26.63
C THR A 725 -20.46 -34.74 26.20
N ASN A 726 -21.44 -34.62 25.31
CA ASN A 726 -22.09 -35.77 24.66
C ASN A 726 -21.26 -36.35 23.50
N MET A 727 -20.03 -35.87 23.29
CA MET A 727 -19.09 -36.35 22.29
C MET A 727 -17.93 -37.10 22.96
N PRO A 728 -17.29 -38.07 22.29
CA PRO A 728 -16.07 -38.70 22.82
C PRO A 728 -14.98 -37.66 23.13
N THR A 729 -14.19 -37.85 24.17
CA THR A 729 -13.07 -36.95 24.54
C THR A 729 -11.94 -36.91 23.49
N THR A 730 -11.99 -37.82 22.51
CA THR A 730 -11.14 -37.86 21.31
C THR A 730 -11.66 -36.97 20.16
N THR A 731 -12.80 -36.31 20.33
CA THR A 731 -13.40 -35.44 19.30
C THR A 731 -12.55 -34.20 19.11
N GLN A 732 -12.11 -33.97 17.88
CA GLN A 732 -11.35 -32.78 17.52
C GLN A 732 -12.27 -31.58 17.36
N ILE A 733 -11.76 -30.41 17.74
CA ILE A 733 -12.45 -29.13 17.47
C ILE A 733 -12.30 -28.77 15.98
N GLU A 734 -13.36 -28.26 15.37
CA GLU A 734 -13.34 -27.82 13.98
C GLU A 734 -12.30 -26.71 13.75
N GLY A 735 -11.62 -26.75 12.60
CA GLY A 735 -10.63 -25.73 12.20
C GLY A 735 -9.28 -25.80 12.91
N ILE A 736 -9.10 -26.68 13.91
CA ILE A 736 -7.86 -26.83 14.68
C ILE A 736 -7.42 -28.30 14.71
N THR A 737 -6.40 -28.63 13.92
CA THR A 737 -5.89 -30.01 13.79
C THR A 737 -5.16 -30.47 15.05
N GLY A 738 -5.49 -31.67 15.55
CA GLY A 738 -4.72 -32.35 16.60
C GLY A 738 -5.08 -31.99 18.04
N TYR A 739 -6.10 -31.16 18.28
CA TYR A 739 -6.57 -30.78 19.61
C TYR A 739 -8.02 -31.21 19.85
N THR A 740 -8.32 -31.71 21.04
CA THR A 740 -9.66 -32.22 21.41
C THR A 740 -10.31 -31.38 22.52
N TYR A 741 -11.62 -31.50 22.67
CA TYR A 741 -12.44 -30.92 23.77
C TYR A 741 -13.23 -32.03 24.50
N GLY A 742 -13.83 -31.71 25.66
CA GLY A 742 -14.61 -32.67 26.46
C GLY A 742 -13.84 -33.32 27.61
#